data_AF-A0A957PZZ4-F1
#
_entry.id   AF-A0A957PZZ4-F1
#
_cell.length_a   1.000
_cell.length_b   1.000
_cell.length_c   1.000
_cell.angle_alpha   90.00
_cell.angle_beta   90.00
_cell.angle_gamma   90.00
#
_symmetry.space_group_name_H-M   'P 1'
#
loop_
_entity.id
_entity.type
_entity.pdbx_description
1 polymer ?
#
loop_
_entity_poly.entity_id
_entity_poly.type
_entity_poly.pdbx_seq_one_letter_code
_entity_poly.pdbx_strand_id
1 'polypeptide(L)'
;QASPNALTFEDGTGTPLAGATIRVFCYGAEDYHGDRLLSEHFLTLDSEGQPTVALPEFCKRIAASHVIHEQPSGKAEHGPAYWVLAASWRTGSGTPDYDQPCWYDNVDCTITREPQGAIVLRADWPVVLFNVVASLEWTPAEENAVSREVRAGLISAASYLADLTDGYMTFGPTAIHSGGKQWDGADLRFHVTNDWQPSAFVGGIVPTPLEYEPGLGAEDPTFRPAAIFLGRAWDGDDASRGGWNTSPGYRTMVHEWAHYALFLYDEYQQFGRAADAAKAYCVSTAIEQLPTPPLTPAPGTMTLASAASAMAYQYTASELWHKDAHGSPPACAQSAQQRVHAADDWRTLEKWFAIQGLPTVSARAPLVAPATPVPEPSLPLSVTVDHRGSPRIEWGSEPNRAGGAGERVSWGPLGAFFGHSPQPPVVVTPTPVAQKIYLPAVHGPGSLRAAHAGSVTATVQDLPLMVLSNSNVYSATAAGQIYVRQEEAGTSALRLLYQGTLLAPTSDEFLGASELWGVHATDQVITYIDQYAARERSGAVIHAGGRFIGTDAAGNEFMDVVADPQQASLDLHYTMESSSPHELGRLTAVELRLTDAEAEAPPTATLCLPDAESVCVRKEMAGETTDWSTTFAAVEFADAELPLYGVVEIEIPGHGTIIRWFRDNGGVGTGHMVGTTPQREGRVMVDTLSVPSTFMPDYCNRVMVMPATSYAALRTPMEFVLVGYPLDLDILFGLPDSQLCQSEEQRIGRRLPAGVTSRLTLSYVEEQVTYLGVDETQLQIFRFTSNGWEPMNRDTLVDTTLNLVTAVIDTDGIYAIGWEQR
;
A
#
# COMPACT_ATOMS: atom_id res chain seq x y z
N GLN A 1 46.97 40.32 -7.83
CA GLN A 1 45.97 39.85 -8.80
C GLN A 1 44.72 39.54 -7.99
N ALA A 2 43.75 40.45 -7.95
CA ALA A 2 42.46 40.14 -7.35
C ALA A 2 41.83 39.06 -8.22
N SER A 3 41.46 37.92 -7.63
CA SER A 3 40.75 36.87 -8.35
C SER A 3 39.46 37.52 -8.90
N PRO A 4 39.29 37.62 -10.22
CA PRO A 4 38.12 38.28 -10.78
C PRO A 4 36.90 37.43 -10.46
N ASN A 5 36.06 37.96 -9.56
CA ASN A 5 34.68 37.54 -9.29
C ASN A 5 34.53 36.20 -8.53
N ALA A 6 34.80 36.22 -7.23
CA ALA A 6 34.45 35.11 -6.34
C ALA A 6 32.92 35.05 -6.15
N LEU A 7 32.38 33.84 -6.28
CA LEU A 7 30.99 33.52 -5.98
C LEU A 7 30.76 33.61 -4.47
N THR A 8 29.78 34.40 -4.02
CA THR A 8 29.35 34.46 -2.61
C THR A 8 27.94 33.88 -2.46
N PHE A 9 27.64 33.25 -1.34
CA PHE A 9 26.30 32.79 -1.00
C PHE A 9 25.81 33.57 0.22
N GLU A 10 24.65 34.21 0.05
CA GLU A 10 24.07 35.14 1.00
C GLU A 10 22.63 34.74 1.31
N ASP A 11 22.12 35.12 2.48
CA ASP A 11 20.68 34.98 2.79
C ASP A 11 19.86 36.10 2.12
N GLY A 12 18.53 36.05 2.27
CA GLY A 12 17.61 37.06 1.73
C GLY A 12 17.83 38.50 2.24
N THR A 13 18.69 38.70 3.25
CA THR A 13 19.07 40.03 3.76
C THR A 13 20.40 40.54 3.19
N GLY A 14 21.09 39.72 2.38
CA GLY A 14 22.45 39.99 1.89
C GLY A 14 23.54 39.65 2.89
N THR A 15 23.22 38.90 3.96
CA THR A 15 24.23 38.45 4.94
C THR A 15 24.91 37.18 4.41
N PRO A 16 26.26 37.11 4.36
CA PRO A 16 26.95 35.89 3.94
C PRO A 16 26.60 34.68 4.82
N LEU A 17 26.38 33.53 4.20
CA LEU A 17 26.09 32.27 4.88
C LEU A 17 27.37 31.61 5.44
N ALA A 18 28.05 32.33 6.33
CA ALA A 18 29.36 31.96 6.84
C ALA A 18 29.38 30.60 7.56
N GLY A 19 30.28 29.70 7.14
CA GLY A 19 30.43 28.36 7.74
C GLY A 19 29.32 27.37 7.39
N ALA A 20 28.30 27.78 6.63
CA ALA A 20 27.20 26.90 6.26
C ALA A 20 27.66 25.81 5.28
N THR A 21 26.98 24.67 5.30
CA THR A 21 27.02 23.73 4.18
C THR A 21 25.84 24.00 3.27
N ILE A 22 26.13 24.22 1.99
CA ILE A 22 25.13 24.43 0.95
C ILE A 22 25.17 23.30 -0.06
N ARG A 23 24.02 23.01 -0.64
CA ARG A 23 23.86 22.06 -1.73
C ARG A 23 23.77 22.84 -3.04
N VAL A 24 24.71 22.62 -3.94
CA VAL A 24 24.83 23.30 -5.24
C VAL A 24 24.58 22.32 -6.37
N PHE A 25 23.75 22.72 -7.30
CA PHE A 25 23.34 21.98 -8.47
C PHE A 25 23.94 22.64 -9.72
N CYS A 26 24.74 21.90 -10.47
CA CYS A 26 25.45 22.41 -11.64
C CYS A 26 24.76 22.02 -12.94
N TYR A 27 24.61 22.99 -13.83
CA TYR A 27 24.04 22.81 -15.17
C TYR A 27 25.02 23.27 -16.26
N GLY A 28 24.92 22.63 -17.42
CA GLY A 28 25.80 22.90 -18.57
C GLY A 28 25.42 24.15 -19.35
N ALA A 29 26.37 24.69 -20.12
CA ALA A 29 26.09 25.84 -21.00
C ALA A 29 25.24 25.47 -22.24
N GLU A 30 25.37 24.24 -22.73
CA GLU A 30 24.61 23.78 -23.90
C GLU A 30 23.16 23.44 -23.57
N ASP A 31 22.84 23.35 -22.28
CA ASP A 31 21.51 23.09 -21.80
C ASP A 31 20.77 24.42 -21.63
N TYR A 32 20.28 24.94 -22.75
CA TYR A 32 19.69 26.29 -22.80
C TYR A 32 18.54 26.48 -21.81
N HIS A 33 17.83 25.40 -21.49
CA HIS A 33 16.73 25.35 -20.54
C HIS A 33 17.15 24.92 -19.12
N GLY A 34 18.38 24.40 -18.95
CA GLY A 34 18.83 23.85 -17.67
C GLY A 34 18.21 22.48 -17.36
N ASP A 35 17.84 21.72 -18.39
CA ASP A 35 17.02 20.51 -18.24
C ASP A 35 17.79 19.34 -17.64
N ARG A 36 19.12 19.33 -17.80
CA ARG A 36 20.00 18.29 -17.29
C ARG A 36 20.90 18.81 -16.19
N LEU A 37 20.61 18.36 -14.97
CA LEU A 37 21.56 18.39 -13.87
C LEU A 37 22.84 17.64 -14.28
N LEU A 38 23.97 18.33 -14.34
CA LEU A 38 25.27 17.72 -14.66
C LEU A 38 25.91 17.09 -13.42
N SER A 39 25.83 17.79 -12.29
CA SER A 39 26.37 17.32 -11.02
C SER A 39 25.73 18.04 -9.84
N GLU A 40 25.90 17.44 -8.67
CA GLU A 40 25.50 17.98 -7.39
C GLU A 40 26.74 18.03 -6.47
N HIS A 41 26.86 19.09 -5.69
CA HIS A 41 27.96 19.31 -4.76
C HIS A 41 27.46 19.79 -3.41
N PHE A 42 28.11 19.34 -2.34
CA PHE A 42 27.98 19.91 -1.01
C PHE A 42 29.21 20.74 -0.71
N LEU A 43 29.03 22.04 -0.51
CA LEU A 43 30.11 23.00 -0.30
C LEU A 43 30.03 23.58 1.11
N THR A 44 31.16 23.61 1.80
CA THR A 44 31.30 24.41 3.03
C THR A 44 31.76 25.81 2.65
N LEU A 45 31.10 26.82 3.22
CA LEU A 45 31.39 28.23 2.98
C LEU A 45 32.36 28.79 4.03
N ASP A 46 33.23 29.70 3.63
CA ASP A 46 34.12 30.45 4.53
C ASP A 46 33.39 31.60 5.26
N SER A 47 34.12 32.46 5.97
CA SER A 47 33.56 33.60 6.71
C SER A 47 32.90 34.66 5.82
N GLU A 48 33.24 34.69 4.54
CA GLU A 48 32.75 35.62 3.54
C GLU A 48 31.64 35.01 2.69
N GLY A 49 31.18 33.79 3.02
CA GLY A 49 30.16 33.06 2.26
C GLY A 49 30.66 32.49 0.94
N GLN A 50 31.98 32.40 0.74
CA GLN A 50 32.57 31.83 -0.47
C GLN A 50 32.81 30.33 -0.30
N PRO A 51 32.67 29.52 -1.37
CA PRO A 51 33.04 28.11 -1.33
C PRO A 51 34.51 27.91 -0.94
N THR A 52 34.75 27.06 0.06
CA THR A 52 36.12 26.65 0.45
C THR A 52 36.81 25.81 -0.63
N VAL A 53 36.04 25.25 -1.57
CA VAL A 53 36.51 24.51 -2.74
C VAL A 53 35.87 25.10 -3.99
N ALA A 54 36.66 25.34 -5.03
CA ALA A 54 36.16 25.85 -6.29
C ALA A 54 35.16 24.88 -6.93
N LEU A 55 34.09 25.44 -7.53
CA LEU A 55 33.15 24.68 -8.33
C LEU A 55 33.84 24.10 -9.58
N PRO A 56 33.41 22.93 -10.10
CA PRO A 56 33.96 22.40 -11.34
C PRO A 56 33.75 23.36 -12.52
N GLU A 57 34.72 23.41 -13.45
CA GLU A 57 34.66 24.33 -14.61
C GLU A 57 33.44 24.13 -15.51
N PHE A 58 32.82 22.94 -15.51
CA PHE A 58 31.62 22.63 -16.29
C PHE A 58 30.33 23.20 -15.66
N CYS A 59 30.41 23.73 -14.45
CA CYS A 59 29.29 24.30 -13.71
C CYS A 59 29.01 25.73 -14.23
N LYS A 60 28.33 25.82 -15.38
CA LYS A 60 28.11 27.09 -16.09
C LYS A 60 26.89 27.85 -15.57
N ARG A 61 25.91 27.13 -15.02
CA ARG A 61 24.78 27.70 -14.27
C ARG A 61 24.63 26.92 -12.96
N ILE A 62 24.13 27.59 -11.93
CA ILE A 62 23.90 26.96 -10.63
C ILE A 62 22.52 27.27 -10.07
N ALA A 63 21.97 26.27 -9.39
CA ALA A 63 20.97 26.47 -8.34
C ALA A 63 21.61 26.07 -7.01
N ALA A 64 21.19 26.69 -5.92
CA ALA A 64 21.71 26.36 -4.60
C ALA A 64 20.61 26.34 -3.56
N SER A 65 20.81 25.49 -2.55
CA SER A 65 19.89 25.37 -1.42
C SER A 65 20.65 25.18 -0.11
N HIS A 66 20.04 25.61 0.98
CA HIS A 66 20.58 25.49 2.33
C HIS A 66 19.49 25.01 3.28
N VAL A 67 19.79 23.97 4.06
CA VAL A 67 18.86 23.45 5.08
C VAL A 67 18.72 24.49 6.19
N ILE A 68 17.51 25.00 6.36
CA ILE A 68 17.18 25.97 7.42
C ILE A 68 16.33 25.35 8.52
N HIS A 69 15.77 24.16 8.29
CA HIS A 69 15.10 23.35 9.30
C HIS A 69 15.15 21.87 8.91
N GLU A 70 15.23 21.01 9.92
CA GLU A 70 15.16 19.56 9.79
C GLU A 70 14.14 19.05 10.80
N GLN A 71 13.17 18.28 10.32
CA GLN A 71 12.14 17.68 11.15
C GLN A 71 12.48 16.20 11.39
N PRO A 72 12.66 15.73 12.63
CA PRO A 72 12.77 14.30 12.90
C PRO A 72 11.46 13.57 12.55
N SER A 73 11.56 12.33 12.08
CA SER A 73 10.37 11.50 11.79
C SER A 73 9.76 10.83 13.01
N GLY A 74 10.53 10.66 14.10
CA GLY A 74 10.12 9.86 15.25
C GLY A 74 10.01 8.36 14.98
N LYS A 75 10.31 7.93 13.75
CA LYS A 75 10.29 6.53 13.31
C LYS A 75 11.67 5.92 13.43
N ALA A 76 11.74 4.63 13.79
CA ALA A 76 12.99 3.92 13.91
C ALA A 76 13.75 3.93 12.58
N GLU A 77 15.05 4.26 12.63
CA GLU A 77 16.00 4.18 11.49
C GLU A 77 15.63 4.97 10.21
N HIS A 78 14.57 5.78 10.24
CA HIS A 78 14.10 6.60 9.12
C HIS A 78 15.00 7.83 8.86
N GLY A 79 15.51 8.44 9.93
CA GLY A 79 16.20 9.73 9.88
C GLY A 79 15.23 10.91 9.96
N PRO A 80 15.55 12.06 9.35
CA PRO A 80 14.61 13.18 9.27
C PRO A 80 13.39 12.82 8.42
N ALA A 81 12.20 13.28 8.78
CA ALA A 81 11.00 13.19 7.93
C ALA A 81 11.11 14.13 6.73
N TYR A 82 11.64 15.33 6.92
CA TYR A 82 11.86 16.29 5.85
C TYR A 82 12.89 17.36 6.22
N TRP A 83 13.32 18.07 5.19
CA TRP A 83 14.09 19.31 5.31
C TRP A 83 13.29 20.47 4.77
N VAL A 84 13.46 21.64 5.38
CA VAL A 84 13.05 22.92 4.80
C VAL A 84 14.30 23.60 4.32
N LEU A 85 14.28 24.03 3.07
CA LEU A 85 15.42 24.60 2.37
C LEU A 85 15.15 26.07 2.04
N ALA A 86 16.14 26.94 2.27
CA ALA A 86 16.22 28.21 1.56
C ALA A 86 16.79 27.94 0.17
N ALA A 87 16.14 28.43 -0.89
CA ALA A 87 16.51 28.15 -2.27
C ALA A 87 16.93 29.42 -3.02
N SER A 88 17.78 29.27 -4.03
CA SER A 88 18.19 30.37 -4.92
C SER A 88 17.21 30.64 -6.07
N TRP A 89 16.10 29.89 -6.12
CA TRP A 89 15.07 29.99 -7.16
C TRP A 89 13.71 30.19 -6.51
N ARG A 90 12.78 30.75 -7.27
CA ARG A 90 11.40 30.96 -6.84
C ARG A 90 10.59 29.68 -7.04
N THR A 91 9.79 29.31 -6.04
CA THR A 91 8.81 28.23 -6.14
C THR A 91 7.62 28.72 -6.99
N GLY A 92 7.04 27.84 -7.83
CA GLY A 92 5.82 28.12 -8.59
C GLY A 92 5.97 29.00 -9.84
N SER A 93 7.17 29.51 -10.16
CA SER A 93 7.36 30.36 -11.35
C SER A 93 7.52 29.57 -12.65
N GLY A 94 7.55 28.23 -12.61
CA GLY A 94 7.74 27.34 -13.78
C GLY A 94 9.04 27.58 -14.57
N THR A 95 9.83 28.56 -14.14
CA THR A 95 11.06 29.06 -14.76
C THR A 95 11.87 29.71 -13.62
N PRO A 96 13.18 29.46 -13.51
CA PRO A 96 14.01 30.23 -12.59
C PRO A 96 13.82 31.71 -12.92
N ASP A 97 13.53 32.52 -11.90
CA ASP A 97 13.29 33.95 -11.97
C ASP A 97 14.59 34.71 -12.36
N TYR A 98 15.13 34.41 -13.54
CA TYR A 98 16.08 35.25 -14.25
C TYR A 98 15.26 36.35 -14.92
N ASP A 99 14.70 37.25 -14.10
CA ASP A 99 13.75 38.29 -14.48
C ASP A 99 14.37 39.43 -15.32
N GLN A 100 15.39 39.11 -16.13
CA GLN A 100 15.54 39.72 -17.43
C GLN A 100 15.23 38.68 -18.51
N PRO A 101 14.02 38.71 -19.10
CA PRO A 101 13.75 37.93 -20.28
C PRO A 101 14.66 38.44 -21.40
N CYS A 102 15.73 37.71 -21.68
CA CYS A 102 16.60 37.97 -22.83
C CYS A 102 15.90 37.64 -24.17
N TRP A 103 14.58 37.48 -24.16
CA TRP A 103 13.77 37.02 -25.28
C TRP A 103 13.38 38.13 -26.26
N TYR A 104 13.50 39.42 -25.88
CA TYR A 104 12.92 40.52 -26.66
C TYR A 104 13.87 41.47 -27.40
N ASP A 105 15.19 41.32 -27.29
CA ASP A 105 16.14 42.03 -28.14
C ASP A 105 17.23 41.07 -28.60
N ASN A 106 17.69 41.17 -29.84
CA ASN A 106 18.76 40.37 -30.49
C ASN A 106 20.14 40.47 -29.77
N VAL A 107 20.19 40.17 -28.48
CA VAL A 107 21.38 40.11 -27.65
C VAL A 107 21.76 38.65 -27.54
N ASP A 108 22.94 38.33 -28.05
CA ASP A 108 23.54 37.00 -28.06
C ASP A 108 23.59 36.42 -26.63
N CYS A 109 22.65 35.53 -26.31
CA CYS A 109 22.49 34.87 -25.02
C CYS A 109 23.39 33.65 -24.86
N THR A 110 24.54 33.64 -25.51
CA THR A 110 25.65 32.79 -25.10
C THR A 110 26.12 33.23 -23.71
N ILE A 111 25.42 32.74 -22.66
CA ILE A 111 25.88 32.76 -21.27
C ILE A 111 27.14 31.89 -21.23
N THR A 112 28.26 32.48 -21.60
CA THR A 112 29.61 31.91 -21.54
C THR A 112 30.33 32.35 -20.27
N ARG A 113 29.67 33.13 -19.40
CA ARG A 113 30.25 33.58 -18.14
C ARG A 113 29.92 32.59 -17.04
N GLU A 114 30.96 32.21 -16.30
CA GLU A 114 30.85 31.43 -15.08
C GLU A 114 29.93 32.14 -14.06
N PRO A 115 29.30 31.39 -13.14
CA PRO A 115 28.52 31.98 -12.06
C PRO A 115 29.39 32.99 -11.29
N GLN A 116 28.97 34.26 -11.27
CA GLN A 116 29.71 35.35 -10.64
C GLN A 116 28.76 36.20 -9.81
N GLY A 117 29.26 36.69 -8.66
CA GLY A 117 28.49 37.54 -7.76
C GLY A 117 27.83 36.77 -6.61
N ALA A 118 26.83 37.40 -6.00
CA ALA A 118 26.09 36.85 -4.87
C ALA A 118 24.93 35.95 -5.34
N ILE A 119 24.88 34.73 -4.82
CA ILE A 119 23.75 33.82 -4.93
C ILE A 119 22.93 33.94 -3.64
N VAL A 120 21.75 34.52 -3.77
CA VAL A 120 20.85 34.78 -2.64
C VAL A 120 19.99 33.55 -2.38
N LEU A 121 20.11 32.94 -1.20
CA LEU A 121 19.23 31.87 -0.73
C LEU A 121 18.09 32.46 0.08
N ARG A 122 16.87 32.28 -0.43
CA ARG A 122 15.67 32.92 0.08
C ARG A 122 14.91 31.99 1.01
N ALA A 123 14.95 32.29 2.31
CA ALA A 123 14.16 31.58 3.31
C ALA A 123 12.66 31.92 3.23
N ASP A 124 12.29 32.98 2.52
CA ASP A 124 10.91 33.37 2.23
C ASP A 124 10.27 32.58 1.07
N TRP A 125 11.07 31.78 0.35
CA TRP A 125 10.65 30.80 -0.65
C TRP A 125 11.08 29.39 -0.19
N PRO A 126 10.50 28.87 0.89
CA PRO A 126 10.92 27.59 1.43
C PRO A 126 10.58 26.47 0.44
N VAL A 127 11.51 25.55 0.25
CA VAL A 127 11.25 24.26 -0.39
C VAL A 127 11.24 23.20 0.70
N VAL A 128 10.15 22.45 0.80
CA VAL A 128 10.04 21.27 1.68
C VAL A 128 10.40 20.03 0.90
N LEU A 129 11.41 19.32 1.36
CA LEU A 129 11.91 18.11 0.73
C LEU A 129 11.69 16.93 1.68
N PHE A 130 10.73 16.07 1.34
CA PHE A 130 10.40 14.90 2.16
C PHE A 130 11.42 13.77 1.98
N ASN A 131 11.88 13.19 3.09
CA ASN A 131 12.62 11.94 3.08
C ASN A 131 11.60 10.80 3.10
N VAL A 132 11.48 10.06 2.01
CA VAL A 132 10.46 9.01 1.86
C VAL A 132 11.11 7.65 2.13
N VAL A 133 10.60 6.93 3.12
CA VAL A 133 10.96 5.53 3.35
C VAL A 133 9.77 4.67 2.95
N ALA A 134 9.97 3.83 1.93
CA ALA A 134 9.01 2.83 1.51
C ALA A 134 9.48 1.43 1.93
N SER A 135 8.56 0.58 2.35
CA SER A 135 8.81 -0.83 2.60
C SER A 135 7.80 -1.68 1.83
N LEU A 136 8.30 -2.67 1.11
CA LEU A 136 7.50 -3.69 0.43
C LEU A 136 7.43 -4.91 1.35
N GLU A 137 6.22 -5.41 1.58
CA GLU A 137 5.98 -6.60 2.42
C GLU A 137 6.68 -7.85 1.84
N TRP A 138 6.92 -7.84 0.52
CA TRP A 138 7.60 -8.90 -0.21
C TRP A 138 8.97 -8.48 -0.71
N THR A 139 9.81 -9.46 -1.08
CA THR A 139 11.09 -9.20 -1.77
C THR A 139 10.88 -9.37 -3.27
N PRO A 140 10.89 -8.29 -4.08
CA PRO A 140 10.83 -8.45 -5.52
C PRO A 140 12.11 -9.16 -6.00
N ALA A 141 11.99 -10.10 -6.94
CA ALA A 141 13.16 -10.72 -7.58
C ALA A 141 14.10 -9.65 -8.16
N GLU A 142 15.42 -9.90 -8.21
CA GLU A 142 16.44 -8.89 -8.52
C GLU A 142 16.23 -8.17 -9.88
N GLU A 143 15.54 -8.80 -10.83
CA GLU A 143 15.22 -8.24 -12.16
C GLU A 143 13.76 -7.72 -12.32
N ASN A 144 12.97 -7.74 -11.24
CA ASN A 144 11.52 -7.61 -11.33
C ASN A 144 11.09 -6.21 -11.83
N ALA A 145 10.10 -6.19 -12.71
CA ALA A 145 9.40 -5.00 -13.15
C ALA A 145 8.78 -4.22 -11.98
N VAL A 146 8.37 -4.89 -10.90
CA VAL A 146 7.64 -4.28 -9.78
C VAL A 146 8.48 -3.28 -8.97
N SER A 147 9.75 -3.56 -8.65
CA SER A 147 10.61 -2.59 -7.96
C SER A 147 10.89 -1.37 -8.84
N ARG A 148 11.07 -1.58 -10.14
CA ARG A 148 11.18 -0.50 -11.14
C ARG A 148 9.90 0.30 -11.27
N GLU A 149 8.74 -0.36 -11.18
CA GLU A 149 7.43 0.26 -11.24
C GLU A 149 7.16 1.13 -10.02
N VAL A 150 7.34 0.61 -8.80
CA VAL A 150 7.18 1.39 -7.55
C VAL A 150 8.14 2.58 -7.56
N ARG A 151 9.41 2.36 -7.96
CA ARG A 151 10.38 3.45 -8.11
C ARG A 151 9.93 4.50 -9.12
N ALA A 152 9.44 4.09 -10.29
CA ALA A 152 8.93 5.02 -11.30
C ALA A 152 7.69 5.77 -10.79
N GLY A 153 6.80 5.10 -10.08
CA GLY A 153 5.65 5.69 -9.40
C GLY A 153 6.03 6.74 -8.38
N LEU A 154 7.05 6.49 -7.55
CA LEU A 154 7.56 7.46 -6.58
C LEU A 154 8.18 8.69 -7.25
N ILE A 155 8.85 8.53 -8.39
CA ILE A 155 9.37 9.65 -9.19
C ILE A 155 8.20 10.48 -9.77
N SER A 156 7.17 9.82 -10.30
CA SER A 156 5.97 10.49 -10.79
C SER A 156 5.19 11.18 -9.66
N ALA A 157 5.10 10.55 -8.48
CA ALA A 157 4.49 11.12 -7.29
C ALA A 157 5.26 12.34 -6.79
N ALA A 158 6.60 12.31 -6.80
CA ALA A 158 7.42 13.48 -6.46
C ALA A 158 7.11 14.68 -7.38
N SER A 159 7.03 14.40 -8.69
CA SER A 159 6.73 15.43 -9.70
C SER A 159 5.31 15.97 -9.55
N TYR A 160 4.35 15.08 -9.32
CA TYR A 160 2.95 15.45 -9.12
C TYR A 160 2.74 16.22 -7.80
N LEU A 161 3.42 15.88 -6.71
CA LEU A 161 3.37 16.65 -5.47
C LEU A 161 4.00 18.04 -5.64
N ALA A 162 5.08 18.14 -6.42
CA ALA A 162 5.66 19.43 -6.77
C ALA A 162 4.64 20.28 -7.53
N ASP A 163 4.03 19.75 -8.59
CA ASP A 163 2.98 20.43 -9.35
C ASP A 163 1.81 20.87 -8.44
N LEU A 164 1.24 19.92 -7.68
CA LEU A 164 0.12 20.11 -6.77
C LEU A 164 0.34 21.18 -5.69
N THR A 165 1.60 21.45 -5.36
CA THR A 165 1.99 22.44 -4.33
C THR A 165 2.76 23.61 -4.92
N ASP A 166 2.62 23.91 -6.21
CA ASP A 166 3.32 25.00 -6.92
C ASP A 166 4.84 25.00 -6.67
N GLY A 167 5.44 23.82 -6.66
CA GLY A 167 6.87 23.61 -6.46
C GLY A 167 7.36 24.00 -5.06
N TYR A 168 6.51 24.01 -4.04
CA TYR A 168 6.95 24.22 -2.68
C TYR A 168 7.31 22.93 -1.96
N MET A 169 6.71 21.80 -2.35
CA MET A 169 6.92 20.52 -1.67
C MET A 169 7.15 19.39 -2.67
N THR A 170 8.07 18.47 -2.38
CA THR A 170 8.26 17.27 -3.21
C THR A 170 8.91 16.14 -2.41
N PHE A 171 8.97 14.94 -2.99
CA PHE A 171 9.77 13.85 -2.45
C PHE A 171 11.25 14.04 -2.81
N GLY A 172 12.10 13.91 -1.81
CA GLY A 172 13.55 14.00 -1.93
C GLY A 172 14.21 12.63 -1.93
N PRO A 173 15.13 12.35 -0.98
CA PRO A 173 15.69 11.01 -0.85
C PRO A 173 14.55 10.02 -0.67
N THR A 174 14.61 8.93 -1.42
CA THR A 174 13.68 7.83 -1.29
C THR A 174 14.46 6.55 -1.05
N ALA A 175 14.17 5.86 0.04
CA ALA A 175 14.67 4.52 0.33
C ALA A 175 13.53 3.53 0.11
N ILE A 176 13.80 2.45 -0.63
CA ILE A 176 12.84 1.35 -0.81
C ILE A 176 13.47 0.12 -0.16
N HIS A 177 12.78 -0.41 0.84
CA HIS A 177 13.11 -1.66 1.51
C HIS A 177 12.15 -2.74 1.06
N SER A 178 12.55 -4.00 1.20
CA SER A 178 11.75 -5.15 0.76
C SER A 178 11.74 -6.25 1.81
N GLY A 179 10.81 -7.19 1.68
CA GLY A 179 10.62 -8.30 2.61
C GLY A 179 10.25 -7.83 4.02
N GLY A 180 9.49 -6.75 4.13
CA GLY A 180 9.08 -6.15 5.42
C GLY A 180 10.23 -5.44 6.17
N LYS A 181 11.42 -5.28 5.58
CA LYS A 181 12.49 -4.53 6.25
C LYS A 181 12.09 -3.07 6.40
N GLN A 182 12.39 -2.46 7.55
CA GLN A 182 11.97 -1.08 7.88
C GLN A 182 10.44 -0.87 7.85
N TRP A 183 9.63 -1.92 8.03
CA TRP A 183 8.17 -1.79 8.00
C TRP A 183 7.66 -0.71 8.95
N ASP A 184 8.06 -0.81 10.22
CA ASP A 184 7.66 0.14 11.27
C ASP A 184 8.23 1.53 11.06
N GLY A 185 9.42 1.59 10.47
CA GLY A 185 10.13 2.81 10.13
C GLY A 185 9.59 3.55 8.90
N ALA A 186 8.79 2.88 8.05
CA ALA A 186 8.41 3.41 6.74
C ALA A 186 7.29 4.46 6.80
N ASP A 187 7.30 5.37 5.82
CA ASP A 187 6.17 6.23 5.46
C ASP A 187 5.18 5.49 4.57
N LEU A 188 5.67 4.70 3.62
CA LEU A 188 4.85 3.95 2.68
C LEU A 188 5.02 2.45 2.93
N ARG A 189 3.92 1.74 3.18
CA ARG A 189 3.89 0.31 3.40
C ARG A 189 3.09 -0.35 2.28
N PHE A 190 3.81 -1.02 1.37
CA PHE A 190 3.19 -1.73 0.26
C PHE A 190 2.92 -3.17 0.70
N HIS A 191 1.64 -3.48 0.84
CA HIS A 191 1.18 -4.81 1.17
C HIS A 191 1.24 -5.75 -0.03
N VAL A 192 1.48 -7.03 0.25
CA VAL A 192 1.57 -8.07 -0.78
C VAL A 192 0.22 -8.32 -1.47
N THR A 193 -0.89 -7.92 -0.84
CA THR A 193 -2.23 -8.25 -1.35
C THR A 193 -2.70 -7.30 -2.45
N ASN A 194 -3.46 -7.88 -3.37
CA ASN A 194 -4.07 -7.23 -4.54
C ASN A 194 -5.51 -6.76 -4.23
N ASP A 195 -5.83 -6.50 -2.97
CA ASP A 195 -7.17 -6.10 -2.54
C ASP A 195 -7.14 -4.97 -1.51
N TRP A 196 -5.97 -4.35 -1.34
CA TRP A 196 -5.78 -3.29 -0.38
C TRP A 196 -6.01 -1.93 -1.03
N GLN A 197 -7.06 -1.24 -0.58
CA GLN A 197 -7.32 0.13 -1.00
C GLN A 197 -6.32 1.08 -0.32
N PRO A 198 -5.75 2.05 -1.05
CA PRO A 198 -4.83 3.03 -0.49
C PRO A 198 -5.48 3.79 0.68
N SER A 199 -4.70 4.02 1.74
CA SER A 199 -5.16 4.76 2.91
C SER A 199 -3.99 5.38 3.69
N ALA A 200 -4.25 6.51 4.34
CA ALA A 200 -3.29 7.20 5.19
C ALA A 200 -3.91 7.74 6.49
N PHE A 201 -3.07 7.80 7.51
CA PHE A 201 -3.35 8.55 8.74
C PHE A 201 -3.11 10.03 8.49
N VAL A 202 -4.11 10.87 8.76
CA VAL A 202 -3.92 12.33 8.70
C VAL A 202 -2.88 12.76 9.73
N GLY A 203 -1.85 13.48 9.29
CA GLY A 203 -0.77 13.94 10.15
C GLY A 203 0.18 12.84 10.63
N GLY A 204 0.22 11.69 9.94
CA GLY A 204 1.09 10.55 10.27
C GLY A 204 2.59 10.87 10.32
N ILE A 205 3.00 12.01 9.73
CA ILE A 205 4.41 12.44 9.66
C ILE A 205 4.98 12.95 10.99
N VAL A 206 4.14 13.23 11.98
CA VAL A 206 4.60 13.82 13.25
C VAL A 206 5.52 12.84 14.01
N PRO A 207 6.58 13.33 14.67
CA PRO A 207 7.52 12.45 15.40
C PRO A 207 6.97 11.93 16.72
N THR A 208 5.97 12.60 17.28
CA THR A 208 5.31 12.28 18.53
C THR A 208 3.86 12.71 18.44
N PRO A 209 2.95 12.15 19.25
CA PRO A 209 1.58 12.61 19.31
C PRO A 209 1.49 14.14 19.45
N LEU A 210 0.68 14.76 18.61
CA LEU A 210 0.49 16.20 18.50
C LEU A 210 -1.00 16.51 18.63
N GLU A 211 -1.36 17.17 19.72
CA GLU A 211 -2.73 17.66 19.92
C GLU A 211 -2.98 18.87 19.01
N TYR A 212 -4.10 18.84 18.29
CA TYR A 212 -4.52 19.92 17.43
C TYR A 212 -5.87 20.47 17.89
N GLU A 213 -5.99 21.80 17.97
CA GLU A 213 -7.22 22.49 18.32
C GLU A 213 -8.02 22.79 17.03
N PRO A 214 -9.15 22.11 16.79
CA PRO A 214 -9.90 22.23 15.56
C PRO A 214 -10.69 23.54 15.49
N GLY A 215 -11.00 23.99 14.28
CA GLY A 215 -11.61 25.30 14.07
C GLY A 215 -13.14 25.36 14.26
N LEU A 216 -13.90 24.36 13.77
CA LEU A 216 -15.39 24.41 13.73
C LEU A 216 -16.07 23.36 14.61
N GLY A 217 -15.53 23.08 15.80
CA GLY A 217 -16.15 22.17 16.76
C GLY A 217 -16.11 20.70 16.33
N ALA A 218 -15.12 20.33 15.52
CA ALA A 218 -14.71 18.92 15.42
C ALA A 218 -14.15 18.46 16.78
N GLU A 219 -14.13 17.16 17.03
CA GLU A 219 -13.37 16.59 18.16
C GLU A 219 -11.89 16.92 17.96
N ASP A 220 -11.17 17.23 19.05
CA ASP A 220 -9.75 17.58 19.02
C ASP A 220 -8.94 16.41 18.44
N PRO A 221 -8.43 16.50 17.20
CA PRO A 221 -7.70 15.37 16.65
C PRO A 221 -6.29 15.36 17.24
N THR A 222 -5.87 14.19 17.70
CA THR A 222 -4.47 13.93 18.03
C THR A 222 -3.80 13.29 16.81
N PHE A 223 -2.88 14.00 16.16
CA PHE A 223 -2.03 13.41 15.12
C PHE A 223 -0.97 12.52 15.76
N ARG A 224 -0.65 11.39 15.15
CA ARG A 224 0.31 10.40 15.71
C ARG A 224 1.26 9.90 14.63
N PRO A 225 2.50 9.52 14.98
CA PRO A 225 3.38 8.85 14.04
C PRO A 225 2.70 7.61 13.45
N ALA A 226 2.62 7.53 12.13
CA ALA A 226 1.92 6.45 11.43
C ALA A 226 2.46 6.26 10.01
N ALA A 227 1.81 5.45 9.17
CA ALA A 227 2.22 5.18 7.79
C ALA A 227 1.06 5.32 6.81
N ILE A 228 1.38 5.28 5.52
CA ILE A 228 0.48 5.13 4.40
C ILE A 228 0.50 3.66 3.99
N PHE A 229 -0.67 3.08 3.78
CA PHE A 229 -0.80 1.71 3.31
C PHE A 229 -1.23 1.68 1.85
N LEU A 230 -0.53 0.89 1.06
CA LEU A 230 -0.72 0.75 -0.37
C LEU A 230 -0.82 -0.74 -0.71
N GLY A 231 -1.68 -1.12 -1.65
CA GLY A 231 -1.71 -2.47 -2.20
C GLY A 231 -0.57 -2.72 -3.19
N ARG A 232 -0.48 -3.96 -3.68
CA ARG A 232 0.47 -4.30 -4.74
C ARG A 232 0.12 -3.64 -6.08
N ALA A 233 -1.15 -3.33 -6.32
CA ALA A 233 -1.64 -2.72 -7.55
C ALA A 233 -2.71 -1.64 -7.24
N TRP A 234 -2.84 -0.67 -8.14
CA TRP A 234 -3.93 0.32 -8.11
C TRP A 234 -4.17 0.96 -9.48
N ASP A 235 -5.40 0.87 -10.00
CA ASP A 235 -5.81 1.49 -11.28
C ASP A 235 -6.74 2.69 -11.12
N GLY A 236 -7.10 3.02 -9.88
CA GLY A 236 -8.00 4.10 -9.53
C GLY A 236 -9.35 3.64 -8.98
N ASP A 237 -9.78 2.44 -9.39
CA ASP A 237 -11.08 1.86 -9.07
C ASP A 237 -10.95 0.50 -8.37
N ASP A 238 -9.94 -0.30 -8.71
CA ASP A 238 -9.72 -1.67 -8.23
C ASP A 238 -8.28 -1.87 -7.73
N ALA A 239 -8.13 -2.37 -6.49
CA ALA A 239 -6.85 -2.67 -5.86
C ALA A 239 -6.14 -3.91 -6.42
N SER A 240 -6.76 -4.64 -7.34
CA SER A 240 -6.20 -5.83 -7.97
C SER A 240 -5.50 -5.57 -9.29
N ARG A 241 -5.53 -4.34 -9.80
CA ARG A 241 -5.09 -3.98 -11.16
C ARG A 241 -4.36 -2.66 -11.18
N GLY A 242 -3.66 -2.38 -12.28
CA GLY A 242 -2.95 -1.12 -12.49
C GLY A 242 -1.60 -1.06 -11.78
N GLY A 243 -0.75 -0.15 -12.26
CA GLY A 243 0.60 0.04 -11.73
C GLY A 243 0.77 1.36 -11.00
N TRP A 244 1.64 1.39 -10.00
CA TRP A 244 1.96 2.60 -9.24
C TRP A 244 2.64 3.69 -10.07
N ASN A 245 3.22 3.32 -11.21
CA ASN A 245 3.78 4.25 -12.20
C ASN A 245 2.76 4.83 -13.18
N THR A 246 1.48 4.45 -13.09
CA THR A 246 0.41 5.01 -13.91
C THR A 246 -0.24 6.22 -13.23
N SER A 247 -0.92 7.07 -14.02
CA SER A 247 -1.58 8.28 -13.49
C SER A 247 -2.50 8.01 -12.30
N PRO A 248 -3.41 7.01 -12.34
CA PRO A 248 -4.20 6.67 -11.16
C PRO A 248 -3.38 6.26 -9.95
N GLY A 249 -2.32 5.46 -10.15
CA GLY A 249 -1.41 5.00 -9.11
C GLY A 249 -0.70 6.14 -8.37
N TYR A 250 0.18 6.87 -9.06
CA TYR A 250 1.01 7.89 -8.39
C TYR A 250 0.19 9.08 -7.88
N ARG A 251 -0.96 9.41 -8.50
CA ARG A 251 -1.83 10.48 -7.98
C ARG A 251 -2.52 10.08 -6.69
N THR A 252 -2.93 8.82 -6.58
CA THR A 252 -3.48 8.29 -5.32
C THR A 252 -2.40 8.25 -4.24
N MET A 253 -1.17 7.87 -4.58
CA MET A 253 -0.05 7.95 -3.64
C MET A 253 0.15 9.37 -3.08
N VAL A 254 0.04 10.41 -3.91
CA VAL A 254 0.14 11.81 -3.46
C VAL A 254 -1.11 12.28 -2.71
N HIS A 255 -2.31 11.80 -3.07
CA HIS A 255 -3.54 12.04 -2.30
C HIS A 255 -3.39 11.51 -0.86
N GLU A 256 -2.95 10.26 -0.71
CA GLU A 256 -2.65 9.68 0.61
C GLU A 256 -1.52 10.44 1.31
N TRP A 257 -0.50 10.87 0.57
CA TRP A 257 0.59 11.70 1.11
C TRP A 257 0.08 13.05 1.65
N ALA A 258 -0.92 13.64 1.02
CA ALA A 258 -1.51 14.90 1.46
C ALA A 258 -2.24 14.75 2.80
N HIS A 259 -2.91 13.62 3.05
CA HIS A 259 -3.36 13.28 4.41
C HIS A 259 -2.18 13.16 5.37
N TYR A 260 -1.22 12.31 5.02
CA TYR A 260 -0.10 11.92 5.87
C TYR A 260 0.80 13.09 6.30
N ALA A 261 1.25 13.89 5.34
CA ALA A 261 2.28 14.90 5.54
C ALA A 261 1.73 16.33 5.55
N LEU A 262 0.61 16.59 4.87
CA LEU A 262 0.08 17.95 4.69
C LEU A 262 -1.09 18.25 5.64
N PHE A 263 -1.52 17.27 6.43
CA PHE A 263 -2.65 17.37 7.35
C PHE A 263 -3.96 17.71 6.63
N LEU A 264 -4.08 17.38 5.35
CA LEU A 264 -5.32 17.63 4.61
C LEU A 264 -6.30 16.48 4.85
N TYR A 265 -7.59 16.78 4.75
CA TYR A 265 -8.69 15.84 4.83
C TYR A 265 -9.44 15.81 3.51
N ASP A 266 -10.26 14.77 3.34
CA ASP A 266 -11.09 14.63 2.16
C ASP A 266 -12.04 15.81 1.97
N GLU A 267 -12.10 16.28 0.72
CA GLU A 267 -12.96 17.36 0.24
C GLU A 267 -14.24 16.85 -0.42
N TYR A 268 -14.64 15.64 -0.10
CA TYR A 268 -15.94 15.09 -0.46
C TYR A 268 -16.75 14.75 0.78
N GLN A 269 -18.07 14.75 0.63
CA GLN A 269 -19.00 14.30 1.65
C GLN A 269 -19.69 13.04 1.20
N GLN A 270 -19.90 12.12 2.13
CA GLN A 270 -20.82 11.01 1.95
C GLN A 270 -22.18 11.45 2.54
N PHE A 271 -23.17 11.70 1.68
CA PHE A 271 -24.51 12.10 2.13
C PHE A 271 -25.46 10.91 2.19
N GLY A 272 -25.92 10.56 3.39
CA GLY A 272 -26.92 9.51 3.60
C GLY A 272 -26.56 8.61 4.77
N ARG A 273 -27.40 7.61 5.06
CA ARG A 273 -26.87 6.41 5.74
C ARG A 273 -25.92 5.75 4.75
N ALA A 274 -24.91 5.05 5.24
CA ALA A 274 -23.91 4.37 4.44
C ALA A 274 -24.48 3.22 3.58
N ALA A 275 -25.74 3.27 3.15
CA ALA A 275 -26.32 2.39 2.16
C ALA A 275 -26.78 3.10 0.86
N ASP A 276 -27.01 4.41 0.93
CA ASP A 276 -27.45 5.25 -0.21
C ASP A 276 -26.52 6.45 -0.41
N ALA A 277 -25.29 6.39 0.12
CA ALA A 277 -24.47 7.57 0.29
C ALA A 277 -23.87 8.06 -1.03
N ALA A 278 -24.58 8.96 -1.71
CA ALA A 278 -23.99 9.71 -2.82
C ALA A 278 -22.76 10.48 -2.30
N LYS A 279 -21.61 10.23 -2.91
CA LYS A 279 -20.42 11.08 -2.71
C LYS A 279 -20.67 12.41 -3.40
N ALA A 280 -20.77 13.48 -2.61
CA ALA A 280 -20.76 14.84 -3.12
C ALA A 280 -19.35 15.38 -3.03
N TYR A 281 -18.74 15.55 -4.19
CA TYR A 281 -17.40 16.09 -4.31
C TYR A 281 -17.44 17.61 -4.29
N CYS A 282 -16.41 18.22 -3.69
CA CYS A 282 -16.09 19.60 -3.95
C CYS A 282 -15.72 19.74 -5.44
N VAL A 283 -16.62 20.29 -6.24
CA VAL A 283 -16.43 20.52 -7.69
C VAL A 283 -16.40 22.01 -7.98
N SER A 284 -15.52 22.42 -8.90
CA SER A 284 -15.41 23.81 -9.36
C SER A 284 -15.28 23.83 -10.87
N THR A 285 -16.02 24.70 -11.55
CA THR A 285 -15.87 24.92 -13.00
C THR A 285 -14.65 25.78 -13.35
N ALA A 286 -13.87 26.22 -12.37
CA ALA A 286 -12.73 27.12 -12.54
C ALA A 286 -11.38 26.40 -12.68
N ILE A 287 -11.33 25.08 -12.48
CA ILE A 287 -10.10 24.28 -12.58
C ILE A 287 -10.01 23.62 -13.96
N GLU A 288 -8.85 23.71 -14.58
CA GLU A 288 -8.60 23.18 -15.94
C GLU A 288 -8.59 21.65 -15.95
N GLN A 289 -9.10 21.05 -17.03
CA GLN A 289 -9.28 19.60 -17.13
C GLN A 289 -7.98 18.91 -17.51
N LEU A 290 -7.61 17.86 -16.78
CA LEU A 290 -6.61 16.89 -17.25
C LEU A 290 -7.25 15.99 -18.32
N PRO A 291 -6.51 15.61 -19.39
CA PRO A 291 -7.02 14.68 -20.38
C PRO A 291 -7.35 13.34 -19.69
N THR A 292 -8.63 12.98 -19.67
CA THR A 292 -9.08 11.74 -19.04
C THR A 292 -8.42 10.53 -19.70
N PRO A 293 -7.84 9.57 -18.93
CA PRO A 293 -7.60 8.24 -19.46
C PRO A 293 -8.94 7.63 -19.92
N PRO A 294 -8.94 6.68 -20.87
CA PRO A 294 -10.15 6.09 -21.41
C PRO A 294 -10.75 5.09 -20.42
N LEU A 295 -11.27 5.57 -19.29
CA LEU A 295 -12.17 4.82 -18.43
C LEU A 295 -13.59 5.09 -18.93
N THR A 296 -14.22 4.05 -19.48
CA THR A 296 -15.59 4.09 -19.94
C THR A 296 -16.49 4.52 -18.77
N PRO A 297 -17.19 5.65 -18.83
CA PRO A 297 -17.98 6.11 -17.70
C PRO A 297 -19.10 5.10 -17.43
N ALA A 298 -19.20 4.60 -16.20
CA ALA A 298 -20.35 3.80 -15.79
C ALA A 298 -21.67 4.59 -15.99
N PRO A 299 -22.81 3.95 -16.31
CA PRO A 299 -24.07 4.65 -16.55
C PRO A 299 -24.55 5.33 -15.26
N GLY A 300 -24.54 6.68 -15.23
CA GLY A 300 -24.84 7.48 -14.03
C GLY A 300 -23.71 8.43 -13.60
N THR A 301 -22.57 8.35 -14.29
CA THR A 301 -21.37 9.18 -14.08
C THR A 301 -21.66 10.68 -14.18
N MET A 302 -21.19 11.41 -13.16
CA MET A 302 -21.10 12.86 -13.18
C MET A 302 -20.54 13.32 -14.53
N THR A 303 -21.26 14.22 -15.21
CA THR A 303 -20.65 15.03 -16.26
C THR A 303 -19.43 15.69 -15.65
N LEU A 304 -18.22 15.37 -16.14
CA LEU A 304 -16.88 15.90 -15.81
C LEU A 304 -16.88 17.36 -15.34
N ALA A 305 -17.39 17.60 -14.14
CA ALA A 305 -17.18 18.80 -13.38
C ALA A 305 -15.85 18.57 -12.71
N SER A 306 -14.85 19.37 -13.06
CA SER A 306 -13.52 19.36 -12.48
C SER A 306 -13.64 19.37 -10.96
N ALA A 307 -13.09 18.34 -10.33
CA ALA A 307 -12.93 18.35 -8.89
C ALA A 307 -12.11 19.58 -8.51
N ALA A 308 -12.54 20.27 -7.47
CA ALA A 308 -11.93 21.53 -7.04
C ALA A 308 -10.58 21.31 -6.34
N SER A 309 -10.28 20.05 -5.98
CA SER A 309 -9.08 19.65 -5.27
C SER A 309 -8.69 18.21 -5.63
N ALA A 310 -7.39 17.91 -5.61
CA ALA A 310 -6.89 16.55 -5.54
C ALA A 310 -7.38 15.79 -4.29
N MET A 311 -7.74 16.50 -3.21
CA MET A 311 -8.37 15.95 -2.01
C MET A 311 -9.87 15.68 -2.18
N ALA A 312 -10.49 16.17 -3.27
CA ALA A 312 -11.84 15.78 -3.65
C ALA A 312 -11.80 14.58 -4.59
N TYR A 313 -11.05 14.68 -5.70
CA TYR A 313 -10.91 13.60 -6.68
C TYR A 313 -9.62 13.74 -7.50
N GLN A 314 -8.58 13.07 -7.04
CA GLN A 314 -7.21 13.13 -7.54
C GLN A 314 -7.03 12.73 -9.01
N TYR A 315 -7.96 11.96 -9.59
CA TYR A 315 -7.80 11.50 -10.98
C TYR A 315 -8.03 12.61 -12.02
N THR A 316 -8.72 13.69 -11.63
CA THR A 316 -9.08 14.78 -12.55
C THR A 316 -8.58 16.15 -12.14
N ALA A 317 -8.10 16.30 -10.90
CA ALA A 317 -7.54 17.54 -10.39
C ALA A 317 -6.01 17.50 -10.46
N SER A 318 -5.39 18.61 -10.85
CA SER A 318 -3.94 18.85 -10.73
C SER A 318 -3.59 19.74 -9.54
N GLU A 319 -4.60 20.31 -8.87
CA GLU A 319 -4.44 21.40 -7.91
C GLU A 319 -5.14 21.10 -6.58
N LEU A 320 -4.70 21.76 -5.52
CA LEU A 320 -5.42 21.85 -4.25
C LEU A 320 -6.45 22.98 -4.27
N TRP A 321 -7.53 22.87 -3.50
CA TRP A 321 -8.58 23.89 -3.51
C TRP A 321 -8.15 25.16 -2.76
N HIS A 322 -8.34 26.31 -3.41
CA HIS A 322 -8.20 27.63 -2.79
C HIS A 322 -9.48 28.43 -3.02
N LYS A 323 -10.16 28.85 -1.95
CA LYS A 323 -11.48 29.48 -2.04
C LYS A 323 -11.52 30.76 -2.88
N ASP A 324 -10.47 31.59 -2.82
CA ASP A 324 -10.48 32.86 -3.55
C ASP A 324 -10.12 32.70 -5.03
N ALA A 325 -9.45 31.59 -5.40
CA ALA A 325 -9.05 31.31 -6.79
C ALA A 325 -10.11 30.46 -7.50
N HIS A 326 -10.64 29.45 -6.81
CA HIS A 326 -11.54 28.45 -7.39
C HIS A 326 -13.02 28.68 -7.02
N GLY A 327 -13.31 29.72 -6.23
CA GLY A 327 -14.62 30.00 -5.67
C GLY A 327 -14.94 29.17 -4.41
N SER A 328 -16.15 29.33 -3.87
CA SER A 328 -16.61 28.63 -2.67
C SER A 328 -17.83 27.77 -2.93
N PRO A 329 -17.67 26.60 -3.58
CA PRO A 329 -18.79 25.70 -3.79
C PRO A 329 -19.41 25.29 -2.44
N PRO A 330 -20.73 25.30 -2.30
CA PRO A 330 -21.39 24.93 -1.04
C PRO A 330 -21.04 23.53 -0.52
N ALA A 331 -20.72 22.58 -1.42
CA ALA A 331 -20.31 21.22 -1.06
C ALA A 331 -18.99 21.19 -0.26
N CYS A 332 -18.03 22.06 -0.60
CA CYS A 332 -16.74 22.15 0.08
C CYS A 332 -16.89 22.70 1.50
N ALA A 333 -17.89 23.57 1.73
CA ALA A 333 -18.11 24.19 3.04
C ALA A 333 -18.53 23.19 4.14
N GLN A 334 -18.82 21.94 3.78
CA GLN A 334 -19.21 20.90 4.71
C GLN A 334 -18.27 19.69 4.68
N SER A 335 -17.16 19.74 3.94
CA SER A 335 -16.16 18.67 3.90
C SER A 335 -15.53 18.39 5.27
N ALA A 336 -14.83 17.26 5.42
CA ALA A 336 -14.05 16.99 6.63
C ALA A 336 -12.96 18.06 6.81
N GLN A 337 -12.31 18.46 5.71
CA GLN A 337 -11.34 19.55 5.65
C GLN A 337 -11.87 20.85 6.29
N GLN A 338 -13.04 21.33 5.85
CA GLN A 338 -13.62 22.54 6.40
C GLN A 338 -14.04 22.38 7.87
N ARG A 339 -14.52 21.21 8.31
CA ARG A 339 -14.91 20.98 9.72
C ARG A 339 -13.72 20.99 10.67
N VAL A 340 -12.63 20.33 10.30
CA VAL A 340 -11.43 20.22 11.15
C VAL A 340 -10.62 21.51 11.14
N HIS A 341 -10.29 22.03 9.95
CA HIS A 341 -9.37 23.18 9.82
C HIS A 341 -10.04 24.54 9.73
N ALA A 342 -11.37 24.59 9.55
CA ALA A 342 -12.10 25.81 9.22
C ALA A 342 -11.54 26.55 7.98
N ALA A 343 -10.88 25.82 7.07
CA ALA A 343 -10.11 26.35 5.97
C ALA A 343 -10.12 25.40 4.77
N ASP A 344 -9.93 25.95 3.57
CA ASP A 344 -9.59 25.19 2.37
C ASP A 344 -8.18 24.60 2.45
N ASP A 345 -7.80 23.80 1.46
CA ASP A 345 -6.51 23.09 1.44
C ASP A 345 -5.33 24.05 1.54
N TRP A 346 -5.30 25.08 0.68
CA TRP A 346 -4.20 26.03 0.63
C TRP A 346 -4.10 26.85 1.92
N ARG A 347 -5.21 27.35 2.47
CA ARG A 347 -5.21 28.06 3.77
C ARG A 347 -4.80 27.19 4.94
N THR A 348 -4.93 25.87 4.81
CA THR A 348 -4.39 24.91 5.78
C THR A 348 -2.89 24.76 5.61
N LEU A 349 -2.43 24.63 4.37
CA LEU A 349 -1.02 24.63 4.00
C LEU A 349 -0.28 25.92 4.40
N GLU A 350 -0.92 27.09 4.33
CA GLU A 350 -0.36 28.36 4.86
C GLU A 350 0.00 28.26 6.36
N LYS A 351 -0.72 27.41 7.10
CA LYS A 351 -0.51 27.15 8.53
C LYS A 351 0.33 25.90 8.80
N TRP A 352 0.82 25.21 7.77
CA TRP A 352 1.47 23.90 7.90
C TRP A 352 2.63 23.87 8.92
N PHE A 353 3.46 24.92 8.94
CA PHE A 353 4.51 25.07 9.96
C PHE A 353 3.91 25.23 11.37
N ALA A 354 2.87 26.06 11.52
CA ALA A 354 2.22 26.31 12.79
C ALA A 354 1.52 25.07 13.35
N ILE A 355 0.87 24.27 12.48
CA ILE A 355 0.22 23.01 12.84
C ILE A 355 1.22 22.11 13.55
N GLN A 356 2.44 21.98 13.02
CA GLN A 356 3.51 21.15 13.59
C GLN A 356 4.24 21.79 14.78
N GLY A 357 3.78 22.94 15.28
CA GLY A 357 4.45 23.68 16.35
C GLY A 357 5.80 24.27 15.94
N LEU A 358 6.10 24.31 14.64
CA LEU A 358 7.30 24.96 14.14
C LEU A 358 7.13 26.47 14.19
N PRO A 359 8.22 27.25 14.43
CA PRO A 359 8.14 28.69 14.41
C PRO A 359 7.49 29.14 13.10
N THR A 360 6.35 29.83 13.19
CA THR A 360 5.82 30.61 12.08
C THR A 360 6.87 31.66 11.78
N VAL A 361 7.77 31.35 10.84
CA VAL A 361 8.84 32.26 10.48
C VAL A 361 8.15 33.46 9.85
N SER A 362 8.08 34.57 10.60
CA SER A 362 7.26 35.76 10.34
C SER A 362 7.60 36.55 9.06
N ALA A 363 8.22 35.91 8.07
CA ALA A 363 8.66 36.50 6.80
C ALA A 363 8.40 35.59 5.58
N ARG A 364 7.77 34.42 5.72
CA ARG A 364 7.51 33.55 4.57
C ARG A 364 6.14 33.91 4.01
N ALA A 365 6.10 34.36 2.75
CA ALA A 365 4.83 34.52 2.07
C ALA A 365 4.07 33.19 2.20
N PRO A 366 2.75 33.23 2.42
CA PRO A 366 1.95 32.02 2.30
C PRO A 366 2.30 31.31 0.99
N LEU A 367 2.14 30.00 0.99
CA LEU A 367 1.88 29.22 -0.20
C LEU A 367 0.80 29.99 -1.00
N VAL A 368 1.22 30.81 -1.97
CA VAL A 368 0.32 31.76 -2.64
C VAL A 368 -0.45 30.97 -3.68
N ALA A 369 -1.76 31.18 -3.73
CA ALA A 369 -2.69 30.54 -4.66
C ALA A 369 -2.12 30.29 -6.07
N PRO A 370 -2.55 29.21 -6.74
CA PRO A 370 -1.94 28.71 -7.96
C PRO A 370 -1.72 29.79 -9.02
N ALA A 371 -0.53 29.76 -9.63
CA ALA A 371 -0.34 30.37 -10.93
C ALA A 371 -1.21 29.60 -11.94
N THR A 372 -1.55 30.23 -13.07
CA THR A 372 -2.35 29.59 -14.13
C THR A 372 -1.90 28.15 -14.42
N PRO A 373 -2.83 27.19 -14.61
CA PRO A 373 -2.53 25.77 -14.68
C PRO A 373 -1.40 25.47 -15.66
N VAL A 374 -0.42 24.68 -15.20
CA VAL A 374 0.65 24.20 -16.07
C VAL A 374 0.14 22.94 -16.78
N PRO A 375 0.15 22.88 -18.12
CA PRO A 375 -0.32 21.70 -18.84
C PRO A 375 0.51 20.46 -18.47
N GLU A 376 -0.21 19.35 -18.32
CA GLU A 376 0.28 18.05 -17.88
C GLU A 376 1.63 17.65 -18.52
N PRO A 377 2.71 17.46 -17.74
CA PRO A 377 4.00 17.08 -18.28
C PRO A 377 4.02 15.58 -18.57
N SER A 378 3.86 15.20 -19.83
CA SER A 378 4.40 13.92 -20.33
C SER A 378 5.93 13.93 -20.12
N LEU A 379 6.60 12.81 -19.75
CA LEU A 379 7.95 12.32 -20.24
C LEU A 379 8.91 11.62 -19.19
N PRO A 380 9.97 10.86 -19.61
CA PRO A 380 10.67 9.81 -18.85
C PRO A 380 12.20 10.00 -18.58
N LEU A 381 12.80 9.03 -17.87
CA LEU A 381 14.19 8.99 -17.39
C LEU A 381 14.92 7.70 -17.86
N SER A 382 16.23 7.75 -18.11
CA SER A 382 17.09 6.57 -18.30
C SER A 382 17.92 6.28 -17.05
N VAL A 383 17.95 5.02 -16.61
CA VAL A 383 18.70 4.54 -15.43
C VAL A 383 19.78 3.57 -15.88
N THR A 384 21.01 3.80 -15.43
CA THR A 384 22.09 2.80 -15.49
C THR A 384 22.12 2.01 -14.18
N VAL A 385 22.06 0.69 -14.27
CA VAL A 385 22.17 -0.24 -13.12
C VAL A 385 23.65 -0.55 -12.93
N ASP A 386 24.21 -0.24 -11.75
CA ASP A 386 25.57 -0.64 -11.35
C ASP A 386 25.51 -1.57 -10.14
N HIS A 387 26.07 -2.78 -10.32
CA HIS A 387 26.16 -3.81 -9.30
C HIS A 387 27.50 -3.68 -8.56
N ARG A 388 27.59 -2.81 -7.54
CA ARG A 388 28.53 -2.93 -6.38
C ARG A 388 28.56 -1.71 -5.43
N GLY A 389 28.19 -1.94 -4.16
CA GLY A 389 28.78 -1.30 -2.95
C GLY A 389 28.28 0.09 -2.49
N SER A 390 27.87 0.19 -1.22
CA SER A 390 27.35 1.43 -0.56
C SER A 390 28.42 2.43 -0.09
N PRO A 391 28.06 3.72 0.05
CA PRO A 391 28.58 4.60 1.11
C PRO A 391 27.48 5.25 1.98
N ARG A 392 27.86 5.57 3.23
CA ARG A 392 27.11 6.34 4.24
C ARG A 392 27.52 7.82 4.13
N ILE A 393 26.58 8.78 4.11
CA ILE A 393 26.90 10.19 4.34
C ILE A 393 26.80 10.41 5.85
N GLU A 394 27.94 10.37 6.53
CA GLU A 394 28.11 10.91 7.87
C GLU A 394 28.43 12.40 7.75
N TRP A 395 27.67 13.25 8.43
CA TRP A 395 28.09 14.61 8.73
C TRP A 395 29.24 14.53 9.77
N GLY A 396 30.45 14.28 9.28
CA GLY A 396 31.75 14.35 9.98
C GLY A 396 31.86 13.71 11.37
N SER A 397 32.38 12.47 11.46
CA SER A 397 33.64 12.11 12.17
C SER A 397 33.83 10.58 12.31
N GLU A 398 34.87 10.05 11.62
CA GLU A 398 35.64 8.79 11.77
C GLU A 398 34.98 7.37 11.93
N PRO A 399 35.66 6.29 11.48
CA PRO A 399 35.01 5.03 11.11
C PRO A 399 35.18 3.89 12.13
N ASN A 400 34.14 3.06 12.35
CA ASN A 400 34.29 1.62 12.62
C ASN A 400 32.99 0.78 12.48
N ARG A 401 33.07 -0.23 11.59
CA ARG A 401 32.45 -1.58 11.47
C ARG A 401 30.94 -1.86 11.62
N ALA A 402 30.50 -2.67 10.63
CA ALA A 402 29.47 -3.74 10.59
C ALA A 402 28.10 -3.45 9.92
N GLY A 403 28.09 -3.59 8.59
CA GLY A 403 27.24 -4.48 7.78
C GLY A 403 25.71 -4.52 7.95
N GLY A 404 24.99 -3.80 7.07
CA GLY A 404 23.60 -4.05 6.67
C GLY A 404 23.31 -3.27 5.38
N ALA A 405 22.85 -3.93 4.31
CA ALA A 405 22.76 -3.37 2.97
C ALA A 405 21.31 -2.99 2.61
N GLY A 406 21.11 -1.74 2.18
CA GLY A 406 19.88 -1.24 1.57
C GLY A 406 20.21 -0.47 0.29
N GLU A 407 19.34 -0.59 -0.72
CA GLU A 407 19.41 0.17 -1.97
C GLU A 407 19.04 1.63 -1.70
N ARG A 408 19.94 2.57 -2.03
CA ARG A 408 19.68 4.01 -1.93
C ARG A 408 19.74 4.60 -3.33
N VAL A 409 18.60 5.01 -3.86
CA VAL A 409 18.53 5.77 -5.11
C VAL A 409 19.03 7.18 -4.82
N SER A 410 20.13 7.60 -5.45
CA SER A 410 20.53 9.01 -5.39
C SER A 410 19.65 9.83 -6.35
N TRP A 411 18.86 10.71 -5.73
CA TRP A 411 18.20 11.92 -6.21
C TRP A 411 17.53 11.91 -7.59
N GLY A 412 16.19 12.08 -7.58
CA GLY A 412 15.48 12.66 -8.71
C GLY A 412 15.97 14.10 -8.97
N PRO A 413 16.06 14.54 -10.23
CA PRO A 413 16.56 15.87 -10.54
C PRO A 413 15.57 16.90 -10.00
N LEU A 414 16.07 18.07 -9.62
CA LEU A 414 15.28 19.31 -9.50
C LEU A 414 14.41 19.62 -10.73
N GLY A 415 14.48 18.83 -11.82
CA GLY A 415 13.55 18.90 -12.95
C GLY A 415 12.08 18.88 -12.54
N ALA A 416 11.72 18.22 -11.43
CA ALA A 416 10.37 18.30 -10.87
C ALA A 416 9.98 19.72 -10.40
N PHE A 417 10.92 20.53 -9.92
CA PHE A 417 10.69 21.93 -9.52
C PHE A 417 10.72 22.92 -10.69
N PHE A 418 11.38 22.57 -11.79
CA PHE A 418 11.55 23.44 -12.96
C PHE A 418 10.60 23.11 -14.13
N GLY A 419 9.71 22.13 -13.97
CA GLY A 419 8.56 21.90 -14.87
C GLY A 419 8.88 21.49 -16.31
N HIS A 420 10.03 20.88 -16.63
CA HIS A 420 10.47 20.63 -18.03
C HIS A 420 10.94 19.17 -18.29
N SER A 421 10.90 18.73 -19.57
CA SER A 421 10.51 17.34 -19.92
C SER A 421 11.19 16.73 -21.21
N PRO A 422 11.71 15.47 -21.28
CA PRO A 422 12.39 14.84 -22.47
C PRO A 422 11.79 13.51 -23.07
N GLN A 423 11.95 13.02 -24.32
CA GLN A 423 11.19 11.85 -24.93
C GLN A 423 11.51 10.38 -24.44
N PRO A 424 10.61 9.35 -24.59
CA PRO A 424 10.86 7.94 -24.20
C PRO A 424 11.83 7.15 -25.10
N PRO A 425 12.75 6.33 -24.52
CA PRO A 425 13.34 5.23 -25.27
C PRO A 425 12.30 4.12 -25.41
N VAL A 426 12.01 3.72 -26.65
CA VAL A 426 11.32 2.46 -26.98
C VAL A 426 12.24 1.32 -26.54
N VAL A 427 12.10 0.88 -25.29
CA VAL A 427 12.61 -0.40 -24.84
C VAL A 427 11.44 -1.36 -24.89
N VAL A 428 11.35 -2.11 -25.99
CA VAL A 428 10.56 -3.34 -26.04
C VAL A 428 11.29 -4.37 -25.18
N THR A 429 11.23 -4.25 -23.86
CA THR A 429 11.37 -5.42 -23.00
C THR A 429 10.01 -6.07 -22.93
N PRO A 430 9.92 -7.41 -23.09
CA PRO A 430 8.63 -8.08 -23.01
C PRO A 430 7.99 -7.69 -21.68
N THR A 431 6.77 -7.13 -21.77
CA THR A 431 5.91 -6.91 -20.62
C THR A 431 5.92 -8.17 -19.77
N PRO A 432 6.09 -8.10 -18.44
CA PRO A 432 5.87 -9.27 -17.61
C PRO A 432 4.54 -9.88 -18.00
N VAL A 433 4.60 -11.17 -18.32
CA VAL A 433 3.49 -11.91 -18.92
C VAL A 433 2.47 -12.15 -17.81
N ALA A 434 1.45 -11.30 -17.71
CA ALA A 434 0.37 -11.46 -16.76
C ALA A 434 -0.55 -12.60 -17.25
N GLN A 435 -0.49 -13.76 -16.61
CA GLN A 435 -1.36 -14.90 -16.98
C GLN A 435 -2.70 -14.77 -16.26
N LYS A 436 -3.80 -14.73 -17.01
CA LYS A 436 -5.14 -14.76 -16.40
C LYS A 436 -5.62 -16.20 -16.25
N ILE A 437 -5.92 -16.61 -15.02
CA ILE A 437 -6.56 -17.90 -14.71
C ILE A 437 -8.07 -17.70 -14.64
N TYR A 438 -8.83 -18.61 -15.24
CA TYR A 438 -10.29 -18.58 -15.31
C TYR A 438 -10.87 -19.86 -14.68
N LEU A 439 -11.66 -19.76 -13.62
CA LEU A 439 -12.33 -20.94 -13.08
C LEU A 439 -13.74 -21.00 -13.69
N PRO A 440 -14.08 -21.91 -14.61
CA PRO A 440 -15.45 -22.09 -15.07
C PRO A 440 -16.31 -22.78 -13.99
N ALA A 441 -17.61 -22.51 -13.98
CA ALA A 441 -18.61 -23.34 -13.34
C ALA A 441 -19.20 -24.27 -14.42
N VAL A 442 -18.89 -25.57 -14.40
CA VAL A 442 -19.45 -26.50 -15.41
C VAL A 442 -20.62 -27.27 -14.80
N HIS A 443 -21.80 -27.17 -15.42
CA HIS A 443 -22.97 -27.99 -15.08
C HIS A 443 -23.20 -29.16 -16.05
N GLY A 444 -23.06 -30.39 -15.52
CA GLY A 444 -23.81 -31.58 -15.93
C GLY A 444 -23.18 -32.49 -17.00
N PRO A 445 -23.36 -33.82 -16.89
CA PRO A 445 -22.98 -34.77 -17.92
C PRO A 445 -24.02 -34.77 -19.04
N GLY A 446 -23.82 -33.98 -20.10
CA GLY A 446 -24.69 -34.11 -21.29
C GLY A 446 -24.70 -33.05 -22.37
N SER A 447 -24.11 -31.86 -22.20
CA SER A 447 -24.17 -30.85 -23.28
C SER A 447 -22.98 -29.89 -23.34
N LEU A 448 -21.81 -30.41 -23.73
CA LEU A 448 -20.91 -29.65 -24.60
C LEU A 448 -21.48 -29.73 -26.03
N ARG A 449 -22.57 -29.01 -26.31
CA ARG A 449 -22.85 -28.56 -27.67
C ARG A 449 -22.34 -27.14 -27.78
N ALA A 450 -21.09 -27.03 -28.22
CA ALA A 450 -20.52 -25.86 -28.88
C ALA A 450 -21.06 -24.51 -28.39
N ALA A 451 -20.74 -24.14 -27.15
CA ALA A 451 -20.76 -22.75 -26.77
C ALA A 451 -19.66 -22.05 -27.61
N HIS A 452 -20.12 -21.31 -28.62
CA HIS A 452 -19.39 -20.38 -29.47
C HIS A 452 -17.91 -20.66 -29.77
N ALA A 453 -17.67 -21.40 -30.86
CA ALA A 453 -16.58 -21.11 -31.81
C ALA A 453 -16.84 -19.79 -32.58
N GLY A 454 -17.32 -18.75 -31.88
CA GLY A 454 -17.30 -17.38 -32.37
C GLY A 454 -15.91 -16.86 -32.12
N SER A 455 -15.14 -16.66 -33.18
CA SER A 455 -13.79 -16.12 -33.12
C SER A 455 -13.76 -14.86 -32.25
N VAL A 456 -13.31 -14.98 -31.01
CA VAL A 456 -12.62 -13.89 -30.34
C VAL A 456 -11.32 -13.75 -31.10
N THR A 457 -11.29 -12.83 -32.07
CA THR A 457 -10.05 -12.40 -32.72
C THR A 457 -9.26 -11.62 -31.67
N ALA A 458 -8.59 -12.36 -30.79
CA ALA A 458 -7.59 -11.84 -29.88
C ALA A 458 -6.42 -11.33 -30.71
N THR A 459 -6.35 -10.01 -30.90
CA THR A 459 -5.19 -9.34 -31.49
C THR A 459 -4.03 -9.40 -30.50
N VAL A 460 -3.10 -10.33 -30.75
CA VAL A 460 -1.69 -10.34 -30.32
C VAL A 460 -1.46 -10.01 -28.82
N GLN A 461 -1.43 -11.06 -27.98
CA GLN A 461 -0.83 -11.20 -26.62
C GLN A 461 -1.72 -11.85 -25.55
N ASP A 462 -2.86 -12.46 -25.90
CA ASP A 462 -3.65 -13.22 -24.92
C ASP A 462 -3.04 -14.61 -24.66
N LEU A 463 -2.81 -14.89 -23.37
CA LEU A 463 -2.14 -16.07 -22.81
C LEU A 463 -3.09 -17.27 -22.67
N PRO A 464 -2.58 -18.51 -22.49
CA PRO A 464 -3.43 -19.67 -22.29
C PRO A 464 -4.35 -19.46 -21.09
N LEU A 465 -5.64 -19.55 -21.38
CA LEU A 465 -6.75 -19.49 -20.44
C LEU A 465 -6.76 -20.81 -19.67
N MET A 466 -6.39 -20.86 -18.40
CA MET A 466 -6.52 -22.09 -17.60
C MET A 466 -7.97 -22.22 -17.13
N VAL A 467 -8.63 -23.36 -17.40
CA VAL A 467 -10.06 -23.65 -17.21
C VAL A 467 -10.23 -24.95 -16.40
N LEU A 468 -10.88 -24.89 -15.23
CA LEU A 468 -11.16 -26.09 -14.42
C LEU A 468 -12.16 -27.04 -15.10
N SER A 469 -11.79 -28.32 -15.23
CA SER A 469 -12.62 -29.33 -15.88
C SER A 469 -13.24 -30.27 -14.82
N ASN A 470 -14.41 -29.92 -14.27
CA ASN A 470 -15.25 -30.89 -13.55
C ASN A 470 -16.74 -30.48 -13.51
N SER A 471 -17.62 -31.36 -14.01
CA SER A 471 -19.03 -31.07 -14.34
C SER A 471 -20.04 -31.20 -13.18
N ASN A 472 -19.57 -31.49 -11.96
CA ASN A 472 -20.43 -31.88 -10.84
C ASN A 472 -20.28 -31.04 -9.56
N VAL A 473 -19.48 -29.97 -9.54
CA VAL A 473 -18.93 -29.45 -8.26
C VAL A 473 -19.38 -28.05 -7.83
N TYR A 474 -20.07 -27.24 -8.64
CA TYR A 474 -20.14 -25.81 -8.31
C TYR A 474 -21.55 -25.27 -8.04
N SER A 475 -21.86 -25.07 -6.76
CA SER A 475 -22.94 -24.23 -6.23
C SER A 475 -22.36 -22.93 -5.64
N ALA A 476 -23.22 -21.99 -5.25
CA ALA A 476 -22.90 -20.70 -4.61
C ALA A 476 -22.13 -20.76 -3.25
N THR A 477 -21.50 -21.89 -2.92
CA THR A 477 -20.82 -22.14 -1.64
C THR A 477 -19.39 -22.65 -1.80
N ALA A 478 -18.77 -22.41 -2.96
CA ALA A 478 -17.38 -22.75 -3.23
C ALA A 478 -16.47 -21.52 -3.13
N ALA A 479 -15.29 -21.73 -2.53
CA ALA A 479 -14.28 -20.72 -2.29
C ALA A 479 -12.94 -21.24 -2.83
N GLY A 480 -12.38 -20.58 -3.86
CA GLY A 480 -11.12 -20.99 -4.49
C GLY A 480 -9.91 -20.21 -3.98
N GLN A 481 -8.79 -20.87 -3.73
CA GLN A 481 -7.47 -20.28 -3.45
C GLN A 481 -6.49 -20.74 -4.53
N ILE A 482 -5.70 -19.82 -5.07
CA ILE A 482 -4.69 -20.13 -6.08
C ILE A 482 -3.31 -19.87 -5.49
N TYR A 483 -2.46 -20.88 -5.63
CA TYR A 483 -1.05 -20.84 -5.29
C TYR A 483 -0.23 -21.16 -6.54
N VAL A 484 0.90 -20.49 -6.71
CA VAL A 484 1.86 -20.81 -7.78
C VAL A 484 3.13 -21.32 -7.15
N ARG A 485 3.46 -22.56 -7.47
CA ARG A 485 4.70 -23.23 -7.12
C ARG A 485 5.67 -23.12 -8.29
N GLN A 486 6.65 -22.24 -8.15
CA GLN A 486 7.75 -22.14 -9.09
C GLN A 486 8.84 -23.12 -8.67
N GLU A 487 9.10 -24.13 -9.50
CA GLU A 487 10.28 -24.98 -9.38
C GLU A 487 11.40 -24.34 -10.20
N GLU A 488 12.40 -23.79 -9.51
CA GLU A 488 13.54 -23.21 -10.20
C GLU A 488 14.41 -24.33 -10.78
N ALA A 489 14.65 -24.29 -12.09
CA ALA A 489 15.33 -25.36 -12.81
C ALA A 489 16.74 -25.62 -12.24
N GLY A 490 16.88 -26.71 -11.49
CA GLY A 490 18.16 -27.16 -10.93
C GLY A 490 18.40 -26.78 -9.47
N THR A 491 17.46 -26.12 -8.79
CA THR A 491 17.49 -25.96 -7.33
C THR A 491 16.31 -26.71 -6.72
N SER A 492 16.48 -27.26 -5.51
CA SER A 492 15.37 -27.80 -4.73
C SER A 492 14.61 -26.71 -3.98
N ALA A 493 14.84 -25.43 -4.33
CA ALA A 493 14.23 -24.31 -3.67
C ALA A 493 12.82 -24.13 -4.24
N LEU A 494 11.84 -24.50 -3.42
CA LEU A 494 10.45 -24.25 -3.68
C LEU A 494 10.19 -22.74 -3.55
N ARG A 495 9.57 -22.10 -4.56
CA ARG A 495 9.02 -20.76 -4.40
C ARG A 495 7.50 -20.84 -4.50
N LEU A 496 6.82 -20.47 -3.43
CA LEU A 496 5.38 -20.52 -3.33
C LEU A 496 4.82 -19.10 -3.34
N LEU A 497 4.20 -18.71 -4.44
CA LEU A 497 3.58 -17.40 -4.62
C LEU A 497 2.08 -17.52 -4.30
N TYR A 498 1.60 -16.70 -3.36
CA TYR A 498 0.17 -16.51 -3.17
C TYR A 498 -0.34 -15.48 -4.16
N GLN A 499 -1.43 -15.79 -4.86
CA GLN A 499 -1.84 -14.95 -5.98
C GLN A 499 -3.34 -14.71 -6.10
N GLY A 500 -4.07 -14.95 -5.02
CA GLY A 500 -5.41 -14.45 -4.85
C GLY A 500 -6.43 -15.50 -4.45
N THR A 501 -7.63 -14.99 -4.24
CA THR A 501 -8.79 -15.75 -3.79
C THR A 501 -9.93 -15.48 -4.78
N LEU A 502 -10.49 -16.54 -5.37
CA LEU A 502 -11.63 -16.52 -6.29
C LEU A 502 -12.95 -16.97 -5.65
N LEU A 503 -13.81 -16.01 -5.33
CA LEU A 503 -15.14 -16.26 -4.81
C LEU A 503 -16.08 -16.54 -5.97
N ALA A 504 -16.86 -17.62 -5.78
CA ALA A 504 -18.13 -18.04 -6.37
C ALA A 504 -18.70 -17.20 -7.55
N PRO A 505 -19.45 -17.86 -8.45
CA PRO A 505 -19.47 -17.47 -9.85
C PRO A 505 -19.89 -16.03 -10.16
N THR A 506 -19.34 -15.40 -11.20
CA THR A 506 -19.95 -14.19 -11.81
C THR A 506 -20.99 -14.55 -12.87
N SER A 507 -21.08 -15.83 -13.26
CA SER A 507 -22.12 -16.40 -14.12
C SER A 507 -22.28 -17.90 -13.86
N ASP A 508 -23.40 -18.50 -14.30
CA ASP A 508 -23.64 -19.95 -14.25
C ASP A 508 -22.51 -20.80 -14.88
N GLU A 509 -21.61 -20.15 -15.65
CA GLU A 509 -20.48 -20.77 -16.35
C GLU A 509 -19.11 -20.41 -15.75
N PHE A 510 -19.00 -19.57 -14.71
CA PHE A 510 -17.72 -18.98 -14.30
C PHE A 510 -17.60 -18.63 -12.82
N LEU A 511 -16.78 -19.36 -12.06
CA LEU A 511 -16.41 -19.19 -10.64
C LEU A 511 -15.56 -17.94 -10.32
N GLY A 512 -14.88 -17.31 -11.29
CA GLY A 512 -14.01 -16.14 -11.07
C GLY A 512 -12.68 -16.20 -11.84
N ALA A 513 -11.98 -15.06 -11.97
CA ALA A 513 -10.62 -15.00 -12.54
C ALA A 513 -9.65 -14.26 -11.62
N SER A 514 -8.40 -14.74 -11.59
CA SER A 514 -7.27 -14.02 -10.98
C SER A 514 -6.25 -13.73 -12.05
N GLU A 515 -5.67 -12.52 -12.02
CA GLU A 515 -4.55 -12.16 -12.87
C GLU A 515 -3.24 -12.44 -12.13
N LEU A 516 -2.48 -13.37 -12.67
CA LEU A 516 -1.22 -13.82 -12.12
C LEU A 516 -0.05 -13.04 -12.74
N TRP A 517 0.52 -12.12 -11.97
CA TRP A 517 1.73 -11.37 -12.31
C TRP A 517 3.01 -12.16 -11.99
N GLY A 518 3.94 -12.19 -12.96
CA GLY A 518 5.29 -12.77 -12.75
C GLY A 518 5.37 -14.29 -12.83
N VAL A 519 4.41 -14.95 -13.50
CA VAL A 519 4.34 -16.41 -13.63
C VAL A 519 4.79 -16.87 -15.02
N HIS A 520 5.66 -17.86 -15.07
CA HIS A 520 6.14 -18.50 -16.28
C HIS A 520 5.26 -19.71 -16.66
N ALA A 521 5.19 -20.03 -17.95
CA ALA A 521 4.40 -21.18 -18.44
C ALA A 521 4.86 -22.54 -17.87
N THR A 522 6.07 -22.60 -17.32
CA THR A 522 6.66 -23.78 -16.67
C THR A 522 6.36 -23.87 -15.18
N ASP A 523 5.86 -22.80 -14.56
CA ASP A 523 5.54 -22.81 -13.15
C ASP A 523 4.33 -23.72 -12.91
N GLN A 524 4.29 -24.39 -11.77
CA GLN A 524 3.18 -25.24 -11.39
C GLN A 524 2.13 -24.39 -10.66
N VAL A 525 0.91 -24.37 -11.16
CA VAL A 525 -0.24 -23.78 -10.47
C VAL A 525 -0.90 -24.86 -9.63
N ILE A 526 -1.14 -24.55 -8.37
CA ILE A 526 -1.89 -25.37 -7.43
C ILE A 526 -3.14 -24.61 -7.02
N THR A 527 -4.30 -25.16 -7.32
CA THR A 527 -5.60 -24.56 -6.98
C THR A 527 -6.28 -25.40 -5.91
N TYR A 528 -6.66 -24.78 -4.81
CA TYR A 528 -7.51 -25.38 -3.78
C TYR A 528 -8.91 -24.80 -3.90
N ILE A 529 -9.93 -25.65 -3.88
CA ILE A 529 -11.32 -25.23 -3.92
C ILE A 529 -12.04 -25.85 -2.74
N ASP A 530 -12.39 -25.01 -1.78
CA ASP A 530 -13.13 -25.36 -0.60
C ASP A 530 -14.62 -25.22 -0.92
N GLN A 531 -15.31 -26.35 -1.10
CA GLN A 531 -16.76 -26.40 -1.22
C GLN A 531 -17.37 -26.62 0.16
N TYR A 532 -18.12 -25.65 0.65
CA TYR A 532 -18.81 -25.77 1.93
C TYR A 532 -20.14 -26.51 1.74
N ALA A 533 -20.42 -27.40 2.69
CA ALA A 533 -21.66 -28.15 2.74
C ALA A 533 -22.85 -27.18 2.88
N ALA A 534 -23.93 -27.47 2.15
CA ALA A 534 -25.12 -26.62 2.13
C ALA A 534 -26.38 -27.48 2.20
N ARG A 535 -27.42 -26.95 2.85
CA ARG A 535 -28.76 -27.55 2.88
C ARG A 535 -29.77 -26.65 2.18
N GLU A 536 -30.72 -27.27 1.49
CA GLU A 536 -31.95 -26.60 1.10
C GLU A 536 -32.81 -26.31 2.33
N ARG A 537 -33.77 -25.38 2.20
CA ARG A 537 -34.85 -25.19 3.17
C ARG A 537 -35.64 -26.46 3.49
N SER A 538 -35.67 -27.42 2.56
CA SER A 538 -36.30 -28.74 2.74
C SER A 538 -35.55 -29.62 3.77
N GLY A 539 -34.35 -29.21 4.18
CA GLY A 539 -33.41 -29.98 4.99
C GLY A 539 -32.56 -30.94 4.15
N ALA A 540 -32.81 -31.07 2.84
CA ALA A 540 -32.00 -31.88 1.95
C ALA A 540 -30.60 -31.29 1.80
N VAL A 541 -29.56 -32.13 1.91
CA VAL A 541 -28.18 -31.72 1.66
C VAL A 541 -28.00 -31.53 0.16
N ILE A 542 -27.66 -30.31 -0.27
CA ILE A 542 -27.39 -29.98 -1.68
C ILE A 542 -26.04 -30.58 -2.06
N HIS A 543 -25.01 -30.30 -1.25
CA HIS A 543 -23.67 -30.85 -1.37
C HIS A 543 -23.10 -31.17 0.02
N ALA A 544 -22.32 -32.25 0.10
CA ALA A 544 -21.77 -32.74 1.36
C ALA A 544 -20.56 -31.93 1.88
N GLY A 545 -20.11 -30.95 1.10
CA GLY A 545 -18.87 -30.22 1.34
C GLY A 545 -17.62 -31.07 1.11
N GLY A 546 -16.50 -30.41 0.87
CA GLY A 546 -15.21 -31.03 0.62
C GLY A 546 -14.21 -30.05 0.02
N ARG A 547 -12.94 -30.40 0.08
CA ARG A 547 -11.87 -29.67 -0.59
C ARG A 547 -11.54 -30.38 -1.90
N PHE A 548 -11.20 -29.62 -2.92
CA PHE A 548 -10.73 -30.13 -4.21
C PHE A 548 -9.39 -29.50 -4.54
N ILE A 549 -8.49 -30.27 -5.15
CA ILE A 549 -7.13 -29.85 -5.45
C ILE A 549 -6.90 -30.07 -6.95
N GLY A 550 -6.44 -29.04 -7.63
CA GLY A 550 -5.93 -29.12 -8.99
C GLY A 550 -4.46 -28.73 -9.01
N THR A 551 -3.65 -29.48 -9.75
CA THR A 551 -2.23 -29.19 -9.92
C THR A 551 -1.90 -29.34 -11.39
N ASP A 552 -1.39 -28.29 -12.01
CA ASP A 552 -0.97 -28.34 -13.40
C ASP A 552 0.09 -27.28 -13.74
N ALA A 553 0.72 -27.36 -14.91
CA ALA A 553 1.58 -26.30 -15.42
C ALA A 553 0.77 -25.05 -15.79
N ALA A 554 1.28 -23.86 -15.49
CA ALA A 554 0.63 -22.58 -15.76
C ALA A 554 0.31 -22.36 -17.25
N GLY A 555 1.08 -23.00 -18.15
CA GLY A 555 0.85 -22.95 -19.59
C GLY A 555 -0.32 -23.81 -20.12
N ASN A 556 -0.96 -24.63 -19.28
CA ASN A 556 -2.05 -25.51 -19.71
C ASN A 556 -3.41 -24.81 -19.70
N GLU A 557 -4.22 -25.12 -20.73
CA GLU A 557 -5.56 -24.55 -20.90
C GLU A 557 -6.59 -25.16 -19.94
N PHE A 558 -6.37 -26.37 -19.44
CA PHE A 558 -7.33 -27.03 -18.55
C PHE A 558 -6.64 -27.63 -17.34
N MET A 559 -7.27 -27.51 -16.17
CA MET A 559 -6.81 -28.13 -14.92
C MET A 559 -7.90 -29.05 -14.38
N ASP A 560 -7.55 -30.32 -14.17
CA ASP A 560 -8.45 -31.26 -13.49
C ASP A 560 -8.32 -31.10 -11.98
N VAL A 561 -9.47 -31.01 -11.30
CA VAL A 561 -9.53 -30.98 -9.84
C VAL A 561 -10.06 -32.30 -9.30
N VAL A 562 -9.40 -32.82 -8.28
CA VAL A 562 -9.77 -34.06 -7.57
C VAL A 562 -10.17 -33.75 -6.14
N ALA A 563 -11.09 -34.53 -5.58
CA ALA A 563 -11.45 -34.38 -4.17
C ALA A 563 -10.25 -34.69 -3.27
N ASP A 564 -10.01 -33.84 -2.27
CA ASP A 564 -9.00 -34.04 -1.24
C ASP A 564 -9.39 -35.26 -0.39
N PRO A 565 -8.60 -36.35 -0.43
CA PRO A 565 -8.94 -37.58 0.28
C PRO A 565 -8.76 -37.46 1.80
N GLN A 566 -8.04 -36.45 2.30
CA GLN A 566 -7.51 -36.49 3.66
C GLN A 566 -8.46 -36.02 4.73
N GLN A 567 -9.38 -35.13 4.39
CA GLN A 567 -10.29 -34.55 5.37
C GLN A 567 -9.57 -33.85 6.54
N ALA A 568 -8.30 -33.47 6.35
CA ALA A 568 -7.47 -32.93 7.40
C ALA A 568 -7.72 -31.43 7.63
N SER A 569 -7.54 -31.01 8.88
CA SER A 569 -7.64 -29.62 9.31
C SER A 569 -6.26 -29.10 9.69
N LEU A 570 -5.87 -27.97 9.10
CA LEU A 570 -4.65 -27.26 9.46
C LEU A 570 -5.02 -26.04 10.31
N ASP A 571 -4.35 -25.89 11.44
CA ASP A 571 -4.42 -24.78 12.37
C ASP A 571 -3.02 -24.17 12.56
N LEU A 572 -2.96 -22.88 12.89
CA LEU A 572 -1.70 -22.15 13.07
C LEU A 572 -1.79 -21.35 14.35
N HIS A 573 -0.75 -21.39 15.17
CA HIS A 573 -0.62 -20.51 16.33
C HIS A 573 0.65 -19.70 16.20
N TYR A 574 0.67 -18.51 16.77
CA TYR A 574 1.83 -17.63 16.66
C TYR A 574 2.21 -17.00 18.00
N THR A 575 3.50 -16.68 18.11
CA THR A 575 4.08 -15.98 19.25
C THR A 575 4.72 -14.69 18.79
N MET A 576 4.42 -13.60 19.50
CA MET A 576 5.04 -12.31 19.27
C MET A 576 5.94 -11.96 20.46
N GLU A 577 7.09 -11.34 20.22
CA GLU A 577 7.94 -10.76 21.26
C GLU A 577 8.16 -9.28 20.97
N SER A 578 8.04 -8.44 21.99
CA SER A 578 8.41 -7.03 21.87
C SER A 578 9.60 -6.73 22.75
N SER A 579 10.62 -6.07 22.20
CA SER A 579 11.82 -5.71 22.96
C SER A 579 11.58 -4.50 23.88
N SER A 580 10.52 -3.73 23.63
CA SER A 580 10.13 -2.58 24.43
C SER A 580 8.61 -2.36 24.40
N PRO A 581 8.00 -1.76 25.43
CA PRO A 581 6.57 -1.47 25.45
C PRO A 581 6.10 -0.43 24.42
N HIS A 582 6.98 0.03 23.51
CA HIS A 582 6.65 0.96 22.42
C HIS A 582 6.96 0.38 21.03
N GLU A 583 7.58 -0.80 20.98
CA GLU A 583 7.83 -1.49 19.72
C GLU A 583 6.66 -2.40 19.39
N LEU A 584 6.27 -2.41 18.12
CA LEU A 584 5.40 -3.43 17.59
C LEU A 584 6.04 -4.80 17.87
N GLY A 585 5.25 -5.72 18.44
CA GLY A 585 5.71 -7.10 18.62
C GLY A 585 6.23 -7.66 17.30
N ARG A 586 7.31 -8.42 17.37
CA ARG A 586 7.94 -9.19 16.28
C ARG A 586 7.46 -10.62 16.32
N LEU A 587 7.18 -11.20 15.16
CA LEU A 587 6.78 -12.61 15.08
C LEU A 587 8.00 -13.51 15.32
N THR A 588 8.00 -14.24 16.44
CA THR A 588 9.15 -15.07 16.84
C THR A 588 8.93 -16.55 16.66
N ALA A 589 7.69 -17.01 16.68
CA ALA A 589 7.35 -18.39 16.41
C ALA A 589 6.00 -18.54 15.71
N VAL A 590 5.91 -19.57 14.85
CA VAL A 590 4.68 -20.04 14.22
C VAL A 590 4.60 -21.56 14.46
N GLU A 591 3.66 -21.98 15.29
CA GLU A 591 3.30 -23.39 15.46
C GLU A 591 2.22 -23.79 14.46
N LEU A 592 2.42 -24.91 13.79
CA LEU A 592 1.43 -25.53 12.94
C LEU A 592 0.88 -26.75 13.62
N ARG A 593 -0.43 -26.96 13.49
CA ARG A 593 -1.09 -28.18 13.95
C ARG A 593 -1.97 -28.75 12.86
N LEU A 594 -1.69 -29.99 12.47
CA LEU A 594 -2.44 -30.76 11.51
C LEU A 594 -3.24 -31.83 12.26
N THR A 595 -4.56 -31.75 12.18
CA THR A 595 -5.50 -32.68 12.80
C THR A 595 -6.30 -33.44 11.76
N ASP A 596 -6.78 -34.63 12.14
CA ASP A 596 -7.57 -35.54 11.29
C ASP A 596 -6.82 -36.02 10.02
N ALA A 597 -5.48 -35.92 10.00
CA ALA A 597 -4.65 -36.40 8.91
C ALA A 597 -4.10 -37.80 9.20
N GLU A 598 -4.70 -38.84 8.62
CA GLU A 598 -4.12 -40.19 8.63
C GLU A 598 -2.84 -40.19 7.78
N ALA A 599 -1.69 -40.45 8.39
CA ALA A 599 -0.40 -40.49 7.69
C ALA A 599 0.40 -41.73 8.08
N GLU A 600 0.94 -42.45 7.09
CA GLU A 600 1.78 -43.64 7.32
C GLU A 600 3.19 -43.28 7.87
N ALA A 601 3.60 -42.03 7.66
CA ALA A 601 4.86 -41.46 8.13
C ALA A 601 4.65 -40.00 8.55
N PRO A 602 5.54 -39.43 9.39
CA PRO A 602 5.45 -38.03 9.80
C PRO A 602 5.29 -37.08 8.61
N PRO A 603 4.25 -36.22 8.59
CA PRO A 603 4.13 -35.16 7.61
C PRO A 603 5.34 -34.22 7.65
N THR A 604 5.59 -33.55 6.53
CA THR A 604 6.62 -32.52 6.47
C THR A 604 5.99 -31.16 6.19
N ALA A 605 6.20 -30.20 7.09
CA ALA A 605 5.79 -28.82 6.89
C ALA A 605 6.92 -27.99 6.29
N THR A 606 6.57 -27.10 5.38
CA THR A 606 7.46 -26.13 4.75
C THR A 606 6.84 -24.75 4.93
N LEU A 607 7.52 -23.87 5.66
CA LEU A 607 7.15 -22.46 5.78
C LEU A 607 7.99 -21.65 4.78
N CYS A 608 7.32 -21.04 3.82
CA CYS A 608 7.93 -20.21 2.79
C CYS A 608 7.54 -18.74 2.95
N LEU A 609 8.51 -17.88 2.65
CA LEU A 609 8.29 -16.48 2.33
C LEU A 609 7.88 -16.36 0.86
N PRO A 610 6.66 -15.92 0.55
CA PRO A 610 6.29 -15.70 -0.84
C PRO A 610 7.17 -14.62 -1.45
N ASP A 611 7.40 -14.73 -2.75
CA ASP A 611 8.26 -13.87 -3.56
C ASP A 611 9.74 -13.78 -3.17
N ALA A 612 10.18 -14.23 -1.98
CA ALA A 612 11.60 -14.24 -1.62
C ALA A 612 12.37 -15.33 -2.38
N GLU A 613 13.57 -14.99 -2.85
CA GLU A 613 14.37 -15.90 -3.69
C GLU A 613 14.93 -17.13 -2.94
N SER A 614 14.92 -17.21 -1.59
CA SER A 614 15.68 -18.29 -0.94
C SER A 614 15.40 -18.70 0.53
N VAL A 615 14.22 -18.52 1.15
CA VAL A 615 14.03 -19.07 2.52
C VAL A 615 12.68 -19.75 2.71
N CYS A 616 12.60 -20.99 2.24
CA CYS A 616 11.65 -21.95 2.80
C CYS A 616 12.36 -22.78 3.88
N VAL A 617 11.79 -22.83 5.09
CA VAL A 617 12.26 -23.72 6.16
C VAL A 617 11.38 -24.95 6.14
N ARG A 618 12.00 -26.13 6.13
CA ARG A 618 11.31 -27.43 6.07
C ARG A 618 11.55 -28.22 7.35
N LYS A 619 10.48 -28.77 7.94
CA LYS A 619 10.49 -29.52 9.19
C LYS A 619 9.57 -30.74 9.15
N GLU A 620 10.05 -31.86 9.67
CA GLU A 620 9.17 -32.97 10.01
C GLU A 620 8.25 -32.55 11.17
N MET A 621 6.99 -32.96 11.09
CA MET A 621 6.01 -32.73 12.16
C MET A 621 6.10 -33.88 13.18
N ALA A 622 6.01 -33.53 14.46
CA ALA A 622 5.97 -34.51 15.55
C ALA A 622 4.51 -34.75 15.96
N GLY A 623 4.15 -35.99 16.31
CA GLY A 623 2.76 -36.29 16.63
C GLY A 623 2.41 -37.76 16.70
N GLU A 624 1.11 -38.02 16.83
CA GLU A 624 0.50 -39.34 16.72
C GLU A 624 -0.33 -39.42 15.43
N THR A 625 -0.84 -40.60 15.09
CA THR A 625 -1.37 -40.96 13.76
C THR A 625 -2.33 -39.97 13.07
N THR A 626 -3.00 -39.09 13.82
CA THR A 626 -3.97 -38.10 13.30
C THR A 626 -3.78 -36.68 13.87
N ASP A 627 -2.77 -36.43 14.71
CA ASP A 627 -2.52 -35.13 15.34
C ASP A 627 -1.02 -34.86 15.33
N TRP A 628 -0.61 -33.93 14.47
CA TRP A 628 0.78 -33.60 14.19
C TRP A 628 1.02 -32.11 14.42
N SER A 629 2.17 -31.74 14.98
CA SER A 629 2.56 -30.35 15.12
C SER A 629 4.03 -30.10 14.84
N THR A 630 4.37 -28.85 14.52
CA THR A 630 5.75 -28.38 14.44
C THR A 630 5.78 -26.88 14.67
N THR A 631 6.89 -26.34 15.17
CA THR A 631 7.04 -24.90 15.41
C THR A 631 8.21 -24.38 14.61
N PHE A 632 7.98 -23.37 13.77
CA PHE A 632 9.01 -22.57 13.14
C PHE A 632 9.42 -21.44 14.06
N ALA A 633 10.72 -21.22 14.23
CA ALA A 633 11.24 -20.16 15.08
C ALA A 633 12.01 -19.13 14.23
N ALA A 634 11.94 -17.86 14.60
CA ALA A 634 12.58 -16.76 13.88
C ALA A 634 14.10 -16.94 13.71
N VAL A 635 14.77 -17.59 14.68
CA VAL A 635 16.21 -17.91 14.62
C VAL A 635 16.61 -18.81 13.45
N GLU A 636 15.64 -19.43 12.79
CA GLU A 636 15.86 -20.32 11.64
C GLU A 636 15.89 -19.54 10.32
N PHE A 637 15.55 -18.25 10.36
CA PHE A 637 15.56 -17.34 9.23
C PHE A 637 16.75 -16.39 9.35
N ALA A 638 17.35 -16.03 8.21
CA ALA A 638 18.60 -15.27 8.17
C ALA A 638 18.54 -13.91 8.89
N ASP A 639 17.35 -13.30 8.95
CA ASP A 639 17.11 -11.98 9.54
C ASP A 639 16.60 -12.05 11.00
N ALA A 640 16.54 -13.24 11.61
CA ALA A 640 16.11 -13.45 13.01
C ALA A 640 14.69 -12.94 13.35
N GLU A 641 13.82 -12.81 12.34
CA GLU A 641 12.40 -12.46 12.46
C GLU A 641 11.59 -13.32 11.48
N LEU A 642 10.45 -13.86 11.93
CA LEU A 642 9.50 -14.50 11.01
C LEU A 642 8.73 -13.42 10.27
N PRO A 643 8.34 -13.66 9.01
CA PRO A 643 7.57 -12.68 8.27
C PRO A 643 6.18 -12.50 8.83
N LEU A 644 5.68 -11.27 8.72
CA LEU A 644 4.29 -10.94 9.00
C LEU A 644 3.31 -11.58 8.01
N TYR A 645 3.80 -12.18 6.92
CA TYR A 645 2.99 -13.00 6.02
C TYR A 645 3.78 -14.21 5.54
N GLY A 646 3.10 -15.33 5.33
CA GLY A 646 3.77 -16.55 4.89
C GLY A 646 2.84 -17.53 4.23
N VAL A 647 3.41 -18.51 3.56
CA VAL A 647 2.67 -19.67 3.07
C VAL A 647 3.29 -20.93 3.64
N VAL A 648 2.41 -21.78 4.15
CA VAL A 648 2.74 -23.08 4.72
C VAL A 648 2.27 -24.15 3.76
N GLU A 649 3.16 -25.07 3.38
CA GLU A 649 2.84 -26.31 2.68
C GLU A 649 3.11 -27.49 3.60
N ILE A 650 2.14 -28.39 3.75
CA ILE A 650 2.27 -29.66 4.47
C ILE A 650 2.16 -30.80 3.47
N GLU A 651 3.27 -31.51 3.29
CA GLU A 651 3.32 -32.77 2.55
C GLU A 651 2.97 -33.93 3.48
N ILE A 652 1.92 -34.66 3.16
CA ILE A 652 1.42 -35.78 3.96
C ILE A 652 1.70 -37.07 3.17
N PRO A 653 2.66 -37.91 3.64
CA PRO A 653 3.12 -39.08 2.91
C PRO A 653 1.97 -40.02 2.51
N GLY A 654 1.82 -40.25 1.19
CA GLY A 654 0.78 -41.12 0.63
C GLY A 654 -0.55 -40.42 0.34
N HIS A 655 -0.72 -39.17 0.74
CA HIS A 655 -2.02 -38.51 0.72
C HIS A 655 -2.05 -37.11 0.07
N GLY A 656 -0.91 -36.49 -0.23
CA GLY A 656 -0.83 -35.23 -0.99
C GLY A 656 -0.36 -34.03 -0.16
N THR A 657 -0.75 -32.82 -0.58
CA THR A 657 -0.30 -31.56 0.03
C THR A 657 -1.45 -30.66 0.47
N ILE A 658 -1.28 -29.99 1.61
CA ILE A 658 -2.18 -28.93 2.10
C ILE A 658 -1.39 -27.65 2.13
N ILE A 659 -1.94 -26.58 1.53
CA ILE A 659 -1.31 -25.27 1.51
C ILE A 659 -2.22 -24.26 2.19
N ARG A 660 -1.64 -23.36 2.98
CA ARG A 660 -2.33 -22.27 3.67
C ARG A 660 -1.45 -21.04 3.74
N TRP A 661 -1.99 -19.87 3.39
CA TRP A 661 -1.35 -18.60 3.69
C TRP A 661 -1.81 -18.06 5.04
N PHE A 662 -0.95 -17.28 5.69
CA PHE A 662 -1.29 -16.45 6.84
C PHE A 662 -0.76 -15.03 6.63
N ARG A 663 -1.42 -14.07 7.26
CA ARG A 663 -1.04 -12.66 7.23
C ARG A 663 -1.40 -11.99 8.54
N ASP A 664 -0.44 -11.29 9.13
CA ASP A 664 -0.68 -10.32 10.18
C ASP A 664 -1.37 -9.12 9.56
N ASN A 665 -2.63 -8.91 9.96
CA ASN A 665 -3.45 -7.81 9.50
C ASN A 665 -3.38 -6.62 10.47
N GLY A 666 -2.29 -6.51 11.22
CA GLY A 666 -2.00 -5.38 12.08
C GLY A 666 -2.57 -5.51 13.49
N GLY A 667 -2.62 -4.38 14.19
CA GLY A 667 -3.03 -4.34 15.58
C GLY A 667 -4.53 -4.19 15.80
N VAL A 668 -5.05 -4.77 16.89
CA VAL A 668 -6.41 -4.47 17.36
C VAL A 668 -6.39 -3.11 18.06
N GLY A 669 -6.70 -2.05 17.31
CA GLY A 669 -6.78 -0.68 17.83
C GLY A 669 -8.11 -0.38 18.52
N THR A 670 -8.17 0.70 19.32
CA THR A 670 -9.45 1.22 19.81
C THR A 670 -10.26 1.71 18.61
N GLY A 671 -11.46 1.14 18.40
CA GLY A 671 -12.28 1.49 17.24
C GLY A 671 -12.47 3.00 17.11
N HIS A 672 -12.25 3.52 15.90
CA HIS A 672 -12.26 4.93 15.52
C HIS A 672 -13.24 5.80 16.34
N MET A 673 -12.70 6.74 17.11
CA MET A 673 -13.46 7.92 17.52
C MET A 673 -13.68 8.83 16.30
N VAL A 674 -14.78 9.56 16.31
CA VAL A 674 -15.37 10.29 15.20
C VAL A 674 -14.38 11.33 14.64
N GLY A 675 -13.82 11.11 13.44
CA GLY A 675 -13.08 12.16 12.72
C GLY A 675 -11.77 11.77 12.04
N THR A 676 -11.30 10.52 12.14
CA THR A 676 -10.17 10.03 11.34
C THR A 676 -10.66 9.40 10.03
N THR A 677 -9.90 9.59 8.94
CA THR A 677 -10.11 8.87 7.67
C THR A 677 -10.18 7.36 7.95
N PRO A 678 -11.04 6.61 7.24
CA PRO A 678 -11.25 5.18 7.50
C PRO A 678 -9.93 4.42 7.28
N GLN A 679 -9.25 4.01 8.36
CA GLN A 679 -8.09 3.10 8.31
C GLN A 679 -8.60 1.68 8.12
N ARG A 680 -9.29 1.45 7.00
CA ARG A 680 -9.91 0.17 6.73
C ARG A 680 -8.93 -0.72 5.99
N GLU A 681 -8.10 -1.34 6.82
CA GLU A 681 -6.96 -2.20 6.50
C GLU A 681 -7.40 -3.56 5.92
N GLY A 682 -7.82 -3.57 4.65
CA GLY A 682 -8.12 -4.79 3.90
C GLY A 682 -9.52 -5.39 4.13
N ARG A 683 -9.72 -6.64 3.69
CA ARG A 683 -11.04 -7.31 3.70
C ARG A 683 -11.52 -7.76 5.08
N VAL A 684 -10.66 -7.67 6.09
CA VAL A 684 -10.93 -8.03 7.48
C VAL A 684 -10.37 -6.94 8.37
N MET A 685 -11.12 -6.56 9.39
CA MET A 685 -10.62 -5.72 10.47
C MET A 685 -11.16 -6.21 11.80
N VAL A 686 -10.38 -6.01 12.85
CA VAL A 686 -10.83 -6.26 14.22
C VAL A 686 -10.50 -5.03 15.05
N ASP A 687 -11.53 -4.31 15.49
CA ASP A 687 -11.36 -3.18 16.42
C ASP A 687 -11.66 -3.63 17.84
N THR A 688 -11.02 -3.06 18.86
CA THR A 688 -11.51 -3.20 20.24
C THR A 688 -12.64 -2.21 20.52
N LEU A 689 -13.73 -2.71 21.09
CA LEU A 689 -14.87 -1.89 21.53
C LEU A 689 -14.77 -1.51 22.99
N SER A 690 -14.31 -2.46 23.81
CA SER A 690 -14.10 -2.24 25.23
C SER A 690 -12.84 -2.97 25.63
N VAL A 691 -11.87 -2.23 26.16
CA VAL A 691 -10.72 -2.81 26.84
C VAL A 691 -10.75 -2.30 28.27
N PRO A 692 -10.70 -3.18 29.30
CA PRO A 692 -10.57 -2.72 30.68
C PRO A 692 -9.38 -1.78 30.80
N SER A 693 -9.49 -0.69 31.57
CA SER A 693 -8.44 0.34 31.74
C SER A 693 -7.11 -0.19 32.29
N THR A 694 -7.06 -1.46 32.69
CA THR A 694 -5.88 -2.19 33.13
C THR A 694 -5.05 -2.77 31.98
N PHE A 695 -5.58 -2.82 30.75
CA PHE A 695 -4.82 -3.25 29.57
C PHE A 695 -3.94 -2.09 29.07
N MET A 696 -2.66 -2.40 28.87
CA MET A 696 -1.66 -1.47 28.32
C MET A 696 -1.95 -1.16 26.83
N PRO A 697 -1.40 -0.05 26.29
CA PRO A 697 -1.70 0.37 24.91
C PRO A 697 -1.23 -0.65 23.86
N ASP A 698 -2.06 -0.81 22.83
CA ASP A 698 -1.99 -1.32 21.45
C ASP A 698 -0.79 -2.16 20.91
N TYR A 699 0.41 -2.16 21.49
CA TYR A 699 1.62 -2.61 20.79
C TYR A 699 1.73 -4.13 20.57
N CYS A 700 1.12 -4.94 21.45
CA CYS A 700 1.08 -6.41 21.35
C CYS A 700 -0.20 -6.94 20.71
N ASN A 701 -1.22 -6.10 20.51
CA ASN A 701 -2.46 -6.61 19.93
C ASN A 701 -2.18 -6.95 18.46
N ARG A 702 -2.58 -8.13 18.02
CA ARG A 702 -2.40 -8.60 16.64
C ARG A 702 -3.58 -9.42 16.18
N VAL A 703 -3.84 -9.36 14.88
CA VAL A 703 -4.78 -10.27 14.23
C VAL A 703 -4.08 -10.97 13.11
N MET A 704 -3.90 -12.27 13.27
CA MET A 704 -3.50 -13.13 12.18
C MET A 704 -4.77 -13.57 11.44
N VAL A 705 -4.78 -13.34 10.13
CA VAL A 705 -5.85 -13.74 9.23
C VAL A 705 -5.33 -14.81 8.30
N MET A 706 -6.15 -15.83 8.09
CA MET A 706 -5.83 -16.94 7.20
C MET A 706 -7.12 -17.58 6.69
N PRO A 707 -7.11 -18.27 5.55
CA PRO A 707 -8.29 -19.00 5.09
C PRO A 707 -8.65 -20.12 6.07
N ALA A 708 -9.94 -20.38 6.23
CA ALA A 708 -10.39 -21.46 7.09
C ALA A 708 -10.06 -22.83 6.47
N THR A 709 -9.07 -23.52 7.04
CA THR A 709 -8.66 -24.86 6.60
C THR A 709 -9.26 -26.00 7.41
N SER A 710 -10.26 -25.73 8.26
CA SER A 710 -10.98 -26.73 9.05
C SER A 710 -11.93 -27.57 8.19
N TYR A 711 -11.67 -28.86 8.10
CA TYR A 711 -12.53 -29.78 7.37
C TYR A 711 -13.90 -29.98 8.03
N ALA A 712 -13.95 -29.87 9.37
CA ALA A 712 -15.21 -29.85 10.11
C ALA A 712 -16.09 -28.67 9.67
N ALA A 713 -15.52 -27.47 9.48
CA ALA A 713 -16.24 -26.31 8.98
C ALA A 713 -16.76 -26.51 7.54
N LEU A 714 -15.94 -27.14 6.68
CA LEU A 714 -16.31 -27.48 5.30
C LEU A 714 -17.49 -28.46 5.21
N ARG A 715 -17.50 -29.49 6.07
CA ARG A 715 -18.50 -30.57 6.05
C ARG A 715 -19.77 -30.25 6.81
N THR A 716 -19.73 -29.25 7.69
CA THR A 716 -20.91 -28.86 8.46
C THR A 716 -21.85 -28.06 7.57
N PRO A 717 -23.09 -28.55 7.33
CA PRO A 717 -23.98 -27.87 6.40
C PRO A 717 -24.35 -26.46 6.88
N MET A 718 -24.16 -25.49 6.00
CA MET A 718 -24.60 -24.11 6.21
C MET A 718 -26.10 -24.02 5.91
N GLU A 719 -26.80 -23.24 6.73
CA GLU A 719 -28.20 -22.85 6.53
C GLU A 719 -28.31 -21.43 5.92
N PHE A 720 -27.21 -20.93 5.35
CA PHE A 720 -27.08 -19.60 4.74
C PHE A 720 -26.29 -19.69 3.42
N VAL A 721 -26.43 -18.65 2.59
CA VAL A 721 -25.65 -18.46 1.37
C VAL A 721 -24.35 -17.74 1.73
N LEU A 722 -23.22 -18.28 1.30
CA LEU A 722 -21.89 -17.72 1.57
C LEU A 722 -21.62 -16.53 0.63
N VAL A 723 -21.16 -15.40 1.16
CA VAL A 723 -20.93 -14.13 0.42
C VAL A 723 -19.46 -13.69 0.46
N GLY A 724 -18.61 -14.46 1.13
CA GLY A 724 -17.16 -14.24 1.22
C GLY A 724 -16.43 -15.49 1.68
N TYR A 725 -15.11 -15.42 1.84
CA TYR A 725 -14.38 -16.57 2.38
C TYR A 725 -14.63 -16.72 3.86
N PRO A 726 -14.79 -17.96 4.31
CA PRO A 726 -14.53 -18.27 5.68
C PRO A 726 -13.06 -18.02 6.01
N LEU A 727 -12.82 -17.16 6.98
CA LEU A 727 -11.51 -16.77 7.46
C LEU A 727 -11.37 -17.25 8.89
N ASP A 728 -10.21 -17.77 9.20
CA ASP A 728 -9.79 -18.13 10.54
C ASP A 728 -8.97 -16.97 11.09
N LEU A 729 -9.44 -16.46 12.23
CA LEU A 729 -8.95 -15.23 12.83
C LEU A 729 -8.38 -15.55 14.20
N ASP A 730 -7.07 -15.39 14.34
CA ASP A 730 -6.39 -15.56 15.61
C ASP A 730 -5.97 -14.21 16.18
N ILE A 731 -6.57 -13.88 17.32
CA ILE A 731 -6.45 -12.56 17.94
C ILE A 731 -5.56 -12.67 19.17
N LEU A 732 -4.41 -12.00 19.11
CA LEU A 732 -3.51 -11.86 20.25
C LEU A 732 -3.79 -10.53 20.95
N PHE A 733 -3.93 -10.57 22.28
CA PHE A 733 -4.02 -9.38 23.13
C PHE A 733 -2.80 -9.29 24.05
N GLY A 734 -2.21 -8.09 24.15
CA GLY A 734 -1.14 -7.83 25.11
C GLY A 734 -1.63 -7.88 26.55
N LEU A 735 -1.01 -8.70 27.40
CA LEU A 735 -1.26 -8.66 28.84
C LEU A 735 -0.36 -7.61 29.53
N PRO A 736 -0.84 -6.93 30.59
CA PRO A 736 -0.12 -5.79 31.19
C PRO A 736 1.26 -6.12 31.79
N ASP A 737 1.43 -7.36 32.24
CA ASP A 737 2.60 -7.78 33.03
C ASP A 737 3.57 -8.69 32.25
N SER A 738 3.28 -9.01 30.99
CA SER A 738 4.14 -9.90 30.19
C SER A 738 4.99 -9.08 29.20
N GLN A 739 6.31 -9.05 29.42
CA GLN A 739 7.28 -8.59 28.40
C GLN A 739 7.26 -9.47 27.14
N LEU A 740 6.58 -10.62 27.19
CA LEU A 740 6.39 -11.52 26.07
C LEU A 740 4.93 -11.42 25.65
N CYS A 741 4.66 -11.00 24.42
CA CYS A 741 3.32 -11.07 23.83
C CYS A 741 3.05 -12.54 23.43
N GLN A 742 3.03 -13.45 24.41
CA GLN A 742 2.76 -14.85 24.15
C GLN A 742 1.26 -15.06 23.99
N SER A 743 0.86 -15.76 22.92
CA SER A 743 -0.36 -16.54 22.99
C SER A 743 -0.11 -17.57 24.09
N GLU A 744 -0.83 -17.49 25.22
CA GLU A 744 -0.86 -18.65 26.10
C GLU A 744 -1.39 -19.83 25.26
N GLU A 745 -0.72 -20.97 25.33
CA GLU A 745 -1.03 -22.25 24.68
C GLU A 745 -2.56 -22.52 24.55
N GLN A 746 -3.22 -22.17 23.43
CA GLN A 746 -4.70 -22.22 23.33
C GLN A 746 -5.26 -22.52 21.93
N ARG A 747 -6.32 -23.32 21.95
CA ARG A 747 -7.05 -23.90 20.80
C ARG A 747 -8.11 -22.93 20.25
N ILE A 748 -8.46 -23.08 18.97
CA ILE A 748 -9.59 -22.42 18.28
C ILE A 748 -10.82 -22.24 19.19
N GLY A 749 -11.35 -21.02 19.23
CA GLY A 749 -12.61 -20.69 19.91
C GLY A 749 -12.43 -20.24 21.36
N ARG A 750 -11.27 -19.71 21.72
CA ARG A 750 -11.03 -19.15 23.06
C ARG A 750 -11.79 -17.85 23.21
N ARG A 751 -12.38 -17.64 24.37
CA ARG A 751 -12.89 -16.32 24.76
C ARG A 751 -11.72 -15.36 24.89
N LEU A 752 -11.88 -14.18 24.30
CA LEU A 752 -11.04 -13.02 24.56
C LEU A 752 -10.98 -12.78 26.08
N PRO A 753 -9.94 -12.09 26.58
CA PRO A 753 -9.81 -11.81 28.00
C PRO A 753 -11.12 -11.23 28.56
N ALA A 754 -11.51 -11.67 29.77
CA ALA A 754 -12.81 -11.31 30.32
C ALA A 754 -13.01 -9.78 30.36
N GLY A 755 -14.08 -9.30 29.74
CA GLY A 755 -14.38 -7.87 29.62
C GLY A 755 -13.81 -7.19 28.37
N VAL A 756 -13.03 -7.91 27.55
CA VAL A 756 -12.65 -7.46 26.21
C VAL A 756 -13.74 -7.88 25.22
N THR A 757 -14.23 -6.92 24.45
CA THR A 757 -15.05 -7.19 23.27
C THR A 757 -14.41 -6.50 22.08
N SER A 758 -14.44 -7.19 20.95
CA SER A 758 -13.95 -6.66 19.69
C SER A 758 -15.08 -6.57 18.68
N ARG A 759 -14.88 -5.73 17.68
CA ARG A 759 -15.72 -5.56 16.51
C ARG A 759 -14.98 -6.17 15.34
N LEU A 760 -15.48 -7.29 14.84
CA LEU A 760 -15.05 -7.86 13.57
C LEU A 760 -15.79 -7.14 12.43
N THR A 761 -15.05 -6.64 11.45
CA THR A 761 -15.61 -6.11 10.21
C THR A 761 -15.04 -6.90 9.04
N LEU A 762 -15.92 -7.47 8.21
CA LEU A 762 -15.56 -8.22 7.01
C LEU A 762 -16.12 -7.48 5.80
N SER A 763 -15.32 -7.31 4.75
CA SER A 763 -15.79 -6.76 3.48
C SER A 763 -16.29 -7.85 2.53
N TYR A 764 -17.21 -7.49 1.64
CA TYR A 764 -17.64 -8.31 0.50
C TYR A 764 -17.50 -7.54 -0.80
N VAL A 765 -17.75 -8.23 -1.92
CA VAL A 765 -17.77 -7.63 -3.26
C VAL A 765 -19.21 -7.45 -3.69
N GLU A 766 -19.64 -6.23 -4.00
CA GLU A 766 -21.02 -5.90 -4.39
C GLU A 766 -21.50 -6.72 -5.60
N GLU A 767 -20.62 -6.95 -6.58
CA GLU A 767 -20.90 -7.79 -7.75
C GLU A 767 -21.33 -9.22 -7.34
N GLN A 768 -20.72 -9.77 -6.29
CA GLN A 768 -21.07 -11.11 -5.79
C GLN A 768 -22.41 -11.11 -5.08
N VAL A 769 -22.70 -10.11 -4.26
CA VAL A 769 -24.02 -9.98 -3.60
C VAL A 769 -25.13 -9.89 -4.65
N THR A 770 -24.91 -9.03 -5.66
CA THR A 770 -25.83 -8.85 -6.78
C THR A 770 -26.03 -10.15 -7.55
N TYR A 771 -24.93 -10.84 -7.87
CA TYR A 771 -24.98 -12.12 -8.57
C TYR A 771 -25.75 -13.19 -7.79
N LEU A 772 -25.47 -13.31 -6.50
CA LEU A 772 -26.13 -14.28 -5.62
C LEU A 772 -27.60 -13.96 -5.37
N GLY A 773 -28.10 -12.81 -5.83
CA GLY A 773 -29.46 -12.34 -5.58
C GLY A 773 -29.73 -12.15 -4.08
N VAL A 774 -28.68 -11.85 -3.32
CA VAL A 774 -28.71 -11.66 -1.88
C VAL A 774 -29.18 -10.25 -1.58
N ASP A 775 -30.08 -10.11 -0.60
CA ASP A 775 -30.39 -8.80 -0.02
C ASP A 775 -29.22 -8.40 0.88
N GLU A 776 -28.38 -7.50 0.37
CA GLU A 776 -27.19 -6.98 1.05
C GLU A 776 -27.49 -6.52 2.48
N THR A 777 -28.65 -5.90 2.71
CA THR A 777 -29.07 -5.40 4.03
C THR A 777 -29.32 -6.50 5.07
N GLN A 778 -29.35 -7.75 4.62
CA GLN A 778 -29.57 -8.94 5.44
C GLN A 778 -28.30 -9.76 5.63
N LEU A 779 -27.16 -9.30 5.13
CA LEU A 779 -25.88 -9.95 5.36
C LEU A 779 -25.56 -9.99 6.86
N GLN A 780 -24.94 -11.10 7.28
CA GLN A 780 -24.53 -11.33 8.65
C GLN A 780 -23.18 -12.02 8.71
N ILE A 781 -22.49 -11.84 9.84
CA ILE A 781 -21.32 -12.65 10.16
C ILE A 781 -21.79 -13.93 10.84
N PHE A 782 -21.30 -15.07 10.36
CA PHE A 782 -21.47 -16.39 10.94
C PHE A 782 -20.15 -16.82 11.57
N ARG A 783 -20.24 -17.54 12.68
CA ARG A 783 -19.11 -18.15 13.35
C ARG A 783 -19.26 -19.67 13.34
N PHE A 784 -18.17 -20.37 13.06
CA PHE A 784 -18.13 -21.82 13.23
C PHE A 784 -17.82 -22.19 14.69
N THR A 785 -18.68 -23.01 15.30
CA THR A 785 -18.56 -23.53 16.66
C THR A 785 -18.56 -25.06 16.64
N SER A 786 -18.43 -25.70 17.81
CA SER A 786 -18.60 -27.15 17.93
C SER A 786 -20.01 -27.65 17.60
N ASN A 787 -21.02 -26.77 17.57
CA ASN A 787 -22.39 -27.11 17.14
C ASN A 787 -22.64 -26.81 15.66
N GLY A 788 -21.65 -26.24 14.96
CA GLY A 788 -21.73 -25.84 13.57
C GLY A 788 -21.73 -24.33 13.38
N TRP A 789 -22.28 -23.88 12.24
CA TRP A 789 -22.32 -22.46 11.91
C TRP A 789 -23.46 -21.74 12.64
N GLU A 790 -23.14 -20.70 13.38
CA GLU A 790 -24.09 -19.90 14.16
C GLU A 790 -24.01 -18.42 13.73
N PRO A 791 -25.14 -17.73 13.51
CA PRO A 791 -25.13 -16.30 13.21
C PRO A 791 -24.76 -15.47 14.44
N MET A 792 -23.98 -14.40 14.22
CA MET A 792 -23.61 -13.42 15.25
C MET A 792 -24.81 -12.48 15.52
N ASN A 793 -25.79 -13.00 16.28
CA ASN A 793 -27.13 -12.44 16.44
C ASN A 793 -27.27 -11.11 17.21
N ARG A 794 -26.18 -10.52 17.74
CA ARG A 794 -26.26 -9.28 18.52
C ARG A 794 -25.34 -8.26 17.89
N ASP A 795 -25.95 -7.20 17.34
CA ASP A 795 -25.28 -6.00 16.86
C ASP A 795 -24.52 -6.16 15.53
N THR A 796 -24.99 -7.05 14.66
CA THR A 796 -24.52 -7.03 13.26
C THR A 796 -24.99 -5.75 12.58
N LEU A 797 -24.05 -5.02 11.98
CA LEU A 797 -24.29 -3.82 11.18
C LEU A 797 -23.79 -4.07 9.75
N VAL A 798 -24.65 -3.85 8.76
CA VAL A 798 -24.26 -3.87 7.34
C VAL A 798 -24.07 -2.43 6.87
N ASP A 799 -22.95 -2.17 6.22
CA ASP A 799 -22.60 -0.92 5.55
C ASP A 799 -22.45 -1.19 4.05
N THR A 800 -23.52 -0.95 3.28
CA THR A 800 -23.57 -1.29 1.85
C THR A 800 -22.85 -0.28 0.95
N THR A 801 -22.37 0.84 1.48
CA THR A 801 -21.54 1.82 0.74
C THR A 801 -20.08 1.40 0.76
N LEU A 802 -19.66 0.85 1.90
CA LEU A 802 -18.29 0.37 2.07
C LEU A 802 -18.18 -1.13 1.83
N ASN A 803 -19.29 -1.77 1.45
CA ASN A 803 -19.42 -3.21 1.25
C ASN A 803 -18.93 -4.02 2.45
N LEU A 804 -19.40 -3.67 3.66
CA LEU A 804 -18.94 -4.29 4.91
C LEU A 804 -20.07 -4.86 5.75
N VAL A 805 -19.72 -5.89 6.52
CA VAL A 805 -20.55 -6.43 7.59
C VAL A 805 -19.72 -6.43 8.86
N THR A 806 -20.29 -5.90 9.92
CA THR A 806 -19.63 -5.75 11.21
C THR A 806 -20.39 -6.55 12.26
N ALA A 807 -19.71 -7.23 13.18
CA ALA A 807 -20.30 -7.91 14.33
C ALA A 807 -19.40 -7.81 15.56
N VAL A 808 -19.98 -7.88 16.75
CA VAL A 808 -19.21 -7.96 18.00
C VAL A 808 -18.76 -9.40 18.22
N ILE A 809 -17.46 -9.61 18.40
CA ILE A 809 -16.85 -10.89 18.71
C ILE A 809 -16.24 -10.85 20.12
N ASP A 810 -16.37 -11.97 20.83
CA ASP A 810 -15.78 -12.20 22.15
C ASP A 810 -14.82 -13.39 22.15
N THR A 811 -14.44 -13.87 20.96
CA THR A 811 -13.59 -15.04 20.75
C THR A 811 -12.82 -14.94 19.43
N ASP A 812 -11.73 -15.70 19.30
CA ASP A 812 -11.11 -16.04 18.01
C ASP A 812 -11.86 -17.22 17.31
N GLY A 813 -11.40 -17.55 16.10
CA GLY A 813 -11.82 -18.72 15.33
C GLY A 813 -12.28 -18.42 13.91
N ILE A 814 -13.12 -19.31 13.35
CA ILE A 814 -13.55 -19.24 11.95
C ILE A 814 -14.84 -18.42 11.81
N TYR A 815 -14.78 -17.39 10.97
CA TYR A 815 -15.87 -16.48 10.65
C TYR A 815 -16.14 -16.41 9.16
N ALA A 816 -17.38 -16.16 8.76
CA ALA A 816 -17.78 -16.03 7.37
C ALA A 816 -18.87 -14.95 7.20
N ILE A 817 -18.91 -14.27 6.06
CA ILE A 817 -20.07 -13.46 5.67
C ILE A 817 -21.08 -14.36 4.98
N GLY A 818 -22.34 -14.28 5.39
CA GLY A 818 -23.42 -15.00 4.75
C GLY A 818 -24.76 -14.29 4.78
N TRP A 819 -25.72 -14.87 4.07
CA TRP A 819 -27.11 -14.43 4.03
C TRP A 819 -28.04 -15.59 4.39
N GLU A 820 -28.77 -15.45 5.49
CA GLU A 820 -29.77 -16.41 5.91
C GLU A 820 -30.99 -16.30 5.00
N GLN A 821 -31.26 -17.35 4.21
CA GLN A 821 -32.36 -17.35 3.24
C GLN A 821 -33.71 -17.53 3.97
N ARG A 822 -34.28 -16.44 4.49
CA ARG A 822 -35.55 -16.45 5.27
C ARG A 822 -36.78 -16.92 4.51
#